data_AF-A0A257VBC8-F1
#
_entry.id   AF-A0A257VBC8-F1
#
_cell.length_a   1.000
_cell.length_b   1.000
_cell.length_c   1.000
_cell.angle_alpha   90.00
_cell.angle_beta   90.00
_cell.angle_gamma   90.00
#
_symmetry.space_group_name_H-M   'P 1'
#
loop_
_entity.id
_entity.type
_entity.pdbx_description
1 polymer ?
#
loop_
_entity_poly.entity_id
_entity_poly.type
_entity_poly.pdbx_seq_one_letter_code
_entity_poly.pdbx_strand_id
1 'polypeptide(L)'
;MNGTLVVAARDFREKWTVFVAALVAGLVALVVPFFSSVGAHNTRDARDLMALIFAGAFAFGVAVVAGAGMINRDLTERRLGFLFARPLSAAAIWGGKVLACWVLAVGSGLVVLLPAAAVGGGLHLFWGTSRYADGAATFVLAAAAVLLVILLFHAIALMARSRMPWLLALDAVLAVAVVMTVAFALRPLVLAFALHAATRGAFAFAVTLLVASFAAGFAQVSLGRTDIRRGHQVLSATLWGTLGVAALLVAGYAHWVASVKPSDLTNLGVVVPAPKGAWVFVTGRARGHADYEPSFLLDTATGRSVDLGAEGRWWSGAEFAADGTRAVWLSRPASFTNLARDVVTLDLTDPKSEPVTTRINVPRNRRVTRLDLSPDGGRLALCEDKTVSVVDLLTGRLLASARLPGNLGWTKVLWVGSAALDLAAWTPTPANADQGDMRLFEFDVERRSLTETGRVAGVGRLGFAGLLFDPATGRLVVRVGPRAGASLVLCDARTGAPVATLATCAGISGCDATILAGGTIAVGEAGASGVELRLLSATGALQRTIPVGPGRALAIGGQPTPVTLVITTQDQAQDLSPDDGTAVLVDIDTGTVAPLGRGYVPLASGAWAQAVTVPAPGSAKTRAFIDPNQRFALLDPATGAFRAVLSAQWPTN
;
A
#
# COMPACT_ATOMS: atom_id res chain seq x y z
N MET A 1 -49.64 -26.90 7.77
CA MET A 1 -48.92 -25.62 7.98
C MET A 1 -47.50 -25.92 8.43
N ASN A 2 -46.49 -25.22 7.91
CA ASN A 2 -45.10 -25.39 8.32
C ASN A 2 -44.94 -24.99 9.80
N GLY A 3 -44.49 -25.92 10.66
CA GLY A 3 -44.39 -25.70 12.11
C GLY A 3 -43.54 -24.48 12.48
N THR A 4 -42.52 -24.16 11.69
CA THR A 4 -41.67 -22.98 11.84
C THR A 4 -42.48 -21.68 11.80
N LEU A 5 -43.41 -21.56 10.85
CA LEU A 5 -44.24 -20.36 10.70
C LEU A 5 -45.26 -20.22 11.84
N VAL A 6 -45.77 -21.34 12.36
CA VAL A 6 -46.68 -21.33 13.51
C VAL A 6 -45.98 -20.81 14.76
N VAL A 7 -44.76 -21.28 15.03
CA VAL A 7 -43.94 -20.78 16.14
C VAL A 7 -43.60 -19.30 15.94
N ALA A 8 -43.18 -18.91 14.74
CA ALA A 8 -42.83 -17.52 14.45
C ALA A 8 -44.01 -16.56 14.61
N ALA A 9 -45.19 -16.91 14.06
CA ALA A 9 -46.39 -16.09 14.12
C ALA A 9 -46.88 -15.89 15.56
N ARG A 10 -46.77 -16.93 16.41
CA ARG A 10 -47.09 -16.83 17.83
C ARG A 10 -46.18 -15.82 18.53
N ASP A 11 -44.86 -15.99 18.41
CA ASP A 11 -43.87 -15.13 19.06
C ASP A 11 -43.96 -13.67 18.58
N PHE A 12 -44.26 -13.48 17.29
CA PHE A 12 -44.48 -12.16 16.71
C PHE A 12 -45.70 -11.46 17.31
N ARG A 13 -46.84 -12.17 17.43
CA ARG A 13 -48.07 -11.61 18.03
C ARG A 13 -47.89 -11.21 19.49
N GLU A 14 -47.03 -11.88 20.24
CA GLU A 14 -46.73 -11.50 21.62
C GLU A 14 -45.91 -10.20 21.72
N LYS A 15 -45.23 -9.78 20.65
CA LYS A 15 -44.22 -8.70 20.66
C LYS A 15 -44.49 -7.57 19.65
N TRP A 16 -45.66 -7.54 19.02
CA TRP A 16 -45.97 -6.60 17.94
C TRP A 16 -45.92 -5.11 18.37
N THR A 17 -46.09 -4.83 19.66
CA THR A 17 -46.03 -3.46 20.21
C THR A 17 -44.68 -2.78 19.99
N VAL A 18 -43.62 -3.54 19.70
CA VAL A 18 -42.29 -3.01 19.33
C VAL A 18 -42.35 -2.11 18.08
N PHE A 19 -43.24 -2.40 17.12
CA PHE A 19 -43.40 -1.55 15.93
C PHE A 19 -44.01 -0.19 16.23
N VAL A 20 -44.87 -0.10 17.25
CA VAL A 20 -45.43 1.18 17.69
C VAL A 20 -44.32 2.05 18.28
N ALA A 21 -43.47 1.48 19.14
CA ALA A 21 -42.30 2.18 19.67
C ALA A 21 -41.31 2.60 18.56
N ALA A 22 -41.10 1.73 17.56
CA ALA A 22 -40.27 2.04 16.39
C ALA A 22 -40.80 3.23 15.59
N LEU A 23 -42.12 3.28 15.35
CA LEU A 23 -42.74 4.39 14.64
C LEU A 23 -42.57 5.71 15.41
N VAL A 24 -42.76 5.69 16.73
CA VAL A 24 -42.52 6.86 17.60
C VAL A 24 -41.06 7.32 17.50
N ALA A 25 -40.09 6.40 17.54
CA ALA A 25 -38.68 6.74 17.37
C ALA A 25 -38.38 7.35 15.98
N GLY A 26 -39.04 6.85 14.92
CA GLY A 26 -38.95 7.43 13.57
C GLY A 26 -39.49 8.86 13.49
N LEU A 27 -40.57 9.17 14.22
CA LEU A 27 -41.11 10.52 14.29
C LEU A 27 -40.15 11.48 15.02
N VAL A 28 -39.43 11.01 16.04
CA VAL A 28 -38.39 11.81 16.71
C VAL A 28 -37.28 12.21 15.73
N ALA A 29 -36.87 11.30 14.83
CA ALA A 29 -35.86 11.59 13.82
C ALA A 29 -36.25 12.74 12.86
N LEU A 30 -37.55 12.99 12.66
CA LEU A 30 -38.05 14.13 11.88
C LEU A 30 -37.85 15.48 12.59
N VAL A 31 -37.84 15.47 13.93
CA VAL A 31 -37.77 16.69 14.74
C VAL A 31 -36.32 17.13 14.98
N VAL A 32 -35.38 16.18 14.99
CA VAL A 32 -33.95 16.46 15.30
C VAL A 32 -33.30 17.56 14.43
N PRO A 33 -33.54 17.62 13.11
CA PRO A 33 -32.96 18.68 12.26
C PRO A 33 -33.41 20.11 12.60
N PHE A 34 -34.46 20.28 13.40
CA PHE A 34 -34.94 21.60 13.82
C PHE A 34 -34.18 22.17 15.03
N PHE A 35 -33.30 21.39 15.66
CA PHE A 35 -32.40 21.91 16.69
C PHE A 35 -31.25 22.69 16.04
N SER A 36 -31.20 24.00 16.28
CA SER A 36 -30.26 24.95 15.71
C SER A 36 -28.77 24.65 15.98
N SER A 37 -28.46 23.74 16.92
CA SER A 37 -27.11 23.30 17.23
C SER A 37 -26.53 22.29 16.23
N VAL A 38 -27.38 21.66 15.42
CA VAL A 38 -26.96 20.70 14.39
C VAL A 38 -26.74 21.48 13.10
N GLY A 39 -25.55 22.07 12.94
CA GLY A 39 -25.15 22.94 11.82
C GLY A 39 -25.11 22.28 10.44
N ALA A 40 -26.16 21.55 10.06
CA ALA A 40 -26.30 20.90 8.78
C ALA A 40 -26.61 21.94 7.70
N HIS A 41 -25.76 21.98 6.68
CA HIS A 41 -25.97 22.83 5.50
C HIS A 41 -27.16 22.37 4.64
N ASN A 42 -27.75 21.19 4.94
CA ASN A 42 -28.94 20.63 4.30
C ASN A 42 -29.81 19.87 5.31
N THR A 43 -31.04 20.31 5.53
CA THR A 43 -32.00 19.70 6.48
C THR A 43 -32.41 18.28 6.08
N ARG A 44 -32.40 17.97 4.78
CA ARG A 44 -32.70 16.65 4.25
C ARG A 44 -31.64 15.62 4.65
N ASP A 45 -30.37 15.95 4.45
CA ASP A 45 -29.26 15.04 4.76
C ASP A 45 -29.16 14.77 6.26
N ALA A 46 -29.40 15.79 7.09
CA ALA A 46 -29.46 15.63 8.54
C ALA A 46 -30.58 14.68 8.97
N ARG A 47 -31.78 14.85 8.40
CA ARG A 47 -32.93 13.98 8.67
C ARG A 47 -32.66 12.54 8.28
N ASP A 48 -32.14 12.32 7.07
CA ASP A 48 -31.92 10.97 6.53
C ASP A 48 -30.80 10.26 7.31
N LEU A 49 -29.73 10.97 7.70
CA LEU A 49 -28.68 10.46 8.57
C LEU A 49 -29.21 10.12 9.98
N MET A 50 -30.00 11.01 10.58
CA MET A 50 -30.59 10.74 11.91
C MET A 50 -31.53 9.55 11.86
N ALA A 51 -32.40 9.45 10.84
CA ALA A 51 -33.28 8.32 10.66
C ALA A 51 -32.49 7.00 10.54
N LEU A 52 -31.38 7.00 9.81
CA LEU A 52 -30.50 5.83 9.71
C LEU A 52 -29.86 5.44 11.05
N ILE A 53 -29.38 6.42 11.82
CA ILE A 53 -28.82 6.21 13.17
C ILE A 53 -29.88 5.62 14.10
N PHE A 54 -31.07 6.22 14.16
CA PHE A 54 -32.17 5.73 14.99
C PHE A 54 -32.62 4.33 14.55
N ALA A 55 -32.72 4.07 13.25
CA ALA A 55 -33.11 2.77 12.73
C ALA A 55 -32.08 1.69 13.12
N GLY A 56 -30.79 1.98 12.98
CA GLY A 56 -29.71 1.10 13.40
C GLY A 56 -29.72 0.85 14.91
N ALA A 57 -29.83 1.91 15.72
CA ALA A 57 -29.86 1.81 17.18
C ALA A 57 -31.09 1.03 17.69
N PHE A 58 -32.27 1.29 17.11
CA PHE A 58 -33.50 0.61 17.49
C PHE A 58 -33.47 -0.87 17.10
N ALA A 59 -33.07 -1.18 15.86
CA ALA A 59 -32.92 -2.56 15.40
C ALA A 59 -31.91 -3.33 16.26
N PHE A 60 -30.79 -2.70 16.62
CA PHE A 60 -29.80 -3.26 17.55
C PHE A 60 -30.39 -3.52 18.94
N GLY A 61 -31.09 -2.55 19.54
CA GLY A 61 -31.73 -2.71 20.85
C GLY A 61 -32.76 -3.84 20.87
N VAL A 62 -33.60 -3.93 19.83
CA VAL A 62 -34.57 -5.02 19.68
C VAL A 62 -33.86 -6.35 19.50
N ALA A 63 -32.80 -6.42 18.69
CA ALA A 63 -32.01 -7.63 18.49
C ALA A 63 -31.42 -8.17 19.81
N VAL A 64 -30.88 -7.29 20.64
CA VAL A 64 -30.33 -7.61 21.98
C VAL A 64 -31.42 -8.23 22.87
N VAL A 65 -32.55 -7.54 23.05
CA VAL A 65 -33.63 -7.97 23.95
C VAL A 65 -34.30 -9.25 23.43
N ALA A 66 -34.60 -9.30 22.13
CA ALA A 66 -35.22 -10.45 21.50
C ALA A 66 -34.32 -11.68 21.52
N GLY A 67 -33.03 -11.52 21.22
CA GLY A 67 -32.02 -12.58 21.30
C GLY A 67 -31.86 -13.14 22.70
N ALA A 68 -31.67 -12.26 23.70
CA ALA A 68 -31.49 -12.66 25.10
C ALA A 68 -32.68 -13.47 25.65
N GLY A 69 -33.90 -13.14 25.21
CA GLY A 69 -35.14 -13.80 25.62
C GLY A 69 -35.58 -15.00 24.76
N MET A 70 -34.98 -15.21 23.59
CA MET A 70 -35.52 -16.06 22.51
C MET A 70 -35.90 -17.48 22.95
N ILE A 71 -34.96 -18.20 23.55
CA ILE A 71 -35.15 -19.56 24.11
C ILE A 71 -35.04 -19.55 25.64
N ASN A 72 -34.21 -18.64 26.19
CA ASN A 72 -33.90 -18.60 27.60
C ASN A 72 -35.13 -18.33 28.47
N ARG A 73 -36.06 -17.48 28.00
CA ARG A 73 -37.31 -17.22 28.71
C ARG A 73 -38.12 -18.50 28.87
N ASP A 74 -38.29 -19.24 27.78
CA ASP A 74 -39.07 -20.48 27.75
C ASP A 74 -38.40 -21.61 28.55
N LEU A 75 -37.06 -21.66 28.60
CA LEU A 75 -36.32 -22.56 29.47
C LEU A 75 -36.53 -22.21 30.95
N THR A 76 -36.40 -20.94 31.32
CA THR A 76 -36.58 -20.51 32.72
C THR A 76 -38.01 -20.67 33.21
N GLU A 77 -38.99 -20.41 32.34
CA GLU A 77 -40.42 -20.54 32.64
C GLU A 77 -40.92 -22.00 32.44
N ARG A 78 -40.03 -22.94 32.09
CA ARG A 78 -40.34 -24.36 31.77
C ARG A 78 -41.38 -24.54 30.64
N ARG A 79 -41.60 -23.51 29.83
CA ARG A 79 -42.52 -23.51 28.68
C ARG A 79 -41.97 -24.27 27.49
N LEU A 80 -40.64 -24.42 27.38
CA LEU A 80 -40.02 -25.14 26.26
C LEU A 80 -40.47 -26.62 26.20
N GLY A 81 -40.73 -27.24 27.35
CA GLY A 81 -41.26 -28.62 27.42
C GLY A 81 -42.62 -28.77 26.76
N PHE A 82 -43.47 -27.74 26.85
CA PHE A 82 -44.76 -27.72 26.15
C PHE A 82 -44.60 -27.71 24.62
N LEU A 83 -43.59 -26.99 24.09
CA LEU A 83 -43.33 -26.98 22.65
C LEU A 83 -42.83 -28.35 22.14
N PHE A 84 -41.99 -29.04 22.92
CA PHE A 84 -41.53 -30.40 22.59
C PHE A 84 -42.60 -31.48 22.78
N ALA A 85 -43.64 -31.24 23.59
CA ALA A 85 -44.79 -32.13 23.71
C ALA A 85 -45.73 -32.07 22.49
N ARG A 86 -45.60 -31.03 21.65
CA ARG A 86 -46.29 -30.94 20.36
C ARG A 86 -45.48 -31.69 19.30
N PRO A 87 -46.10 -32.13 18.18
CA PRO A 87 -45.40 -32.74 17.05
C PRO A 87 -44.59 -31.71 16.25
N LEU A 88 -43.73 -30.95 16.92
CA LEU A 88 -42.83 -29.95 16.35
C LEU A 88 -41.39 -30.46 16.45
N SER A 89 -40.66 -30.40 15.34
CA SER A 89 -39.24 -30.71 15.35
C SER A 89 -38.45 -29.60 16.05
N ALA A 90 -37.26 -29.94 16.56
CA ALA A 90 -36.33 -28.96 17.12
C ALA A 90 -36.01 -27.83 16.11
N ALA A 91 -35.93 -28.17 14.81
CA ALA A 91 -35.72 -27.20 13.74
C ALA A 91 -36.89 -26.23 13.57
N ALA A 92 -38.13 -26.70 13.72
CA ALA A 92 -39.30 -25.83 13.67
C ALA A 92 -39.34 -24.86 14.86
N ILE A 93 -38.98 -25.33 16.06
CA ILE A 93 -38.90 -24.49 17.26
C ILE A 93 -37.80 -23.45 17.11
N TRP A 94 -36.57 -23.88 16.80
CA TRP A 94 -35.42 -22.99 16.64
C TRP A 94 -35.62 -21.96 15.51
N GLY A 95 -35.93 -22.44 14.31
CA GLY A 95 -36.10 -21.59 13.13
C GLY A 95 -37.26 -20.59 13.30
N GLY A 96 -38.36 -21.00 13.94
CA GLY A 96 -39.51 -20.14 14.18
C GLY A 96 -39.18 -18.99 15.14
N LYS A 97 -38.45 -19.30 16.22
CA LYS A 97 -37.99 -18.32 17.20
C LYS A 97 -37.00 -17.32 16.60
N VAL A 98 -36.00 -17.81 15.84
CA VAL A 98 -35.02 -16.95 15.15
C VAL A 98 -35.72 -16.04 14.14
N LEU A 99 -36.61 -16.60 13.30
CA LEU A 99 -37.34 -15.83 12.30
C LEU A 99 -38.19 -14.72 12.94
N ALA A 100 -38.91 -15.02 14.03
CA ALA A 100 -39.69 -14.01 14.75
C ALA A 100 -38.82 -12.87 15.27
N CYS A 101 -37.71 -13.19 15.96
CA CYS A 101 -36.79 -12.18 16.47
C CYS A 101 -36.17 -11.33 15.34
N TRP A 102 -35.80 -11.96 14.23
CA TRP A 102 -35.20 -11.28 13.09
C TRP A 102 -36.18 -10.32 12.40
N VAL A 103 -37.41 -10.77 12.14
CA VAL A 103 -38.47 -9.92 11.57
C VAL A 103 -38.81 -8.75 12.50
N LEU A 104 -38.86 -8.98 13.82
CA LEU A 104 -39.08 -7.91 14.79
C LEU A 104 -37.95 -6.87 14.75
N ALA A 105 -36.69 -7.30 14.75
CA ALA A 105 -35.54 -6.40 14.76
C ALA A 105 -35.35 -5.64 13.44
N VAL A 106 -35.33 -6.35 12.30
CA VAL A 106 -35.17 -5.72 10.98
C VAL A 106 -36.41 -4.88 10.63
N GLY A 107 -37.60 -5.43 10.86
CA GLY A 107 -38.85 -4.73 10.57
C GLY A 107 -38.99 -3.46 11.41
N SER A 108 -38.60 -3.47 12.69
CA SER A 108 -38.66 -2.26 13.51
C SER A 108 -37.69 -1.18 13.01
N GLY A 109 -36.47 -1.55 12.62
CA GLY A 109 -35.55 -0.61 11.95
C GLY A 109 -36.14 -0.01 10.67
N LEU A 110 -36.80 -0.83 9.84
CA LEU A 110 -37.49 -0.35 8.64
C LEU A 110 -38.65 0.61 8.98
N VAL A 111 -39.42 0.32 10.04
CA VAL A 111 -40.50 1.22 10.50
C VAL A 111 -39.96 2.57 10.98
N VAL A 112 -38.80 2.60 11.65
CA VAL A 112 -38.13 3.85 12.03
C VAL A 112 -37.80 4.72 10.81
N LEU A 113 -37.46 4.10 9.68
CA LEU A 113 -37.11 4.82 8.44
C LEU A 113 -38.32 5.39 7.69
N LEU A 114 -39.54 4.85 7.91
CA LEU A 114 -40.73 5.22 7.15
C LEU A 114 -41.06 6.72 7.19
N PRO A 115 -41.05 7.41 8.34
CA PRO A 115 -41.41 8.83 8.39
C PRO A 115 -40.44 9.69 7.57
N ALA A 116 -39.13 9.44 7.66
CA ALA A 116 -38.13 10.18 6.89
C ALA A 116 -38.28 9.92 5.38
N ALA A 117 -38.50 8.67 4.99
CA ALA A 117 -38.75 8.28 3.60
C ALA A 117 -40.00 8.97 3.03
N ALA A 118 -41.10 9.02 3.82
CA ALA A 118 -42.36 9.62 3.41
C ALA A 118 -42.24 11.14 3.20
N VAL A 119 -41.57 11.87 4.11
CA VAL A 119 -41.38 13.32 3.99
C VAL A 119 -40.29 13.67 2.96
N GLY A 120 -39.34 12.77 2.70
CA GLY A 120 -38.23 12.97 1.79
C GLY A 120 -38.44 12.53 0.35
N GLY A 121 -39.57 11.92 0.00
CA GLY A 121 -39.79 11.35 -1.34
C GLY A 121 -38.90 10.14 -1.64
N GLY A 122 -38.44 9.43 -0.61
CA GLY A 122 -37.50 8.31 -0.68
C GLY A 122 -36.27 8.49 0.21
N LEU A 123 -35.62 7.37 0.56
CA LEU A 123 -34.34 7.38 1.27
C LEU A 123 -33.22 7.52 0.25
N HIS A 124 -32.68 8.73 0.12
CA HIS A 124 -31.39 8.90 -0.54
C HIS A 124 -30.31 8.61 0.49
N LEU A 125 -29.97 7.34 0.65
CA LEU A 125 -28.82 6.96 1.46
C LEU A 125 -27.61 7.70 0.87
N PHE A 126 -27.12 8.71 1.60
CA PHE A 126 -26.04 9.62 1.25
C PHE A 126 -24.71 8.84 1.09
N TRP A 127 -24.61 8.08 0.00
CA TRP A 127 -23.38 7.39 -0.43
C TRP A 127 -22.89 7.96 -1.75
N GLY A 128 -23.18 9.25 -2.00
CA GLY A 128 -22.91 9.99 -3.24
C GLY A 128 -21.43 10.18 -3.61
N THR A 129 -20.50 9.47 -2.98
CA THR A 129 -19.07 9.50 -3.35
C THR A 129 -18.45 8.12 -3.57
N SER A 130 -19.10 7.02 -3.16
CA SER A 130 -18.59 5.68 -3.43
C SER A 130 -19.42 5.00 -4.50
N ARG A 131 -18.87 4.87 -5.71
CA ARG A 131 -19.39 4.04 -6.83
C ARG A 131 -19.52 2.53 -6.50
N TYR A 132 -19.47 2.13 -5.22
CA TYR A 132 -19.14 0.78 -4.79
C TYR A 132 -20.16 0.09 -3.86
N ALA A 133 -21.24 0.75 -3.44
CA ALA A 133 -22.23 0.12 -2.57
C ALA A 133 -23.59 0.03 -3.27
N ASP A 134 -23.85 -1.11 -3.93
CA ASP A 134 -25.21 -1.50 -4.31
C ASP A 134 -26.07 -1.48 -3.04
N GLY A 135 -27.09 -0.61 -2.98
CA GLY A 135 -27.91 -0.43 -1.77
C GLY A 135 -28.52 -1.74 -1.24
N ALA A 136 -28.79 -2.69 -2.14
CA ALA A 136 -29.23 -4.04 -1.79
C ALA A 136 -28.18 -4.83 -1.01
N ALA A 137 -26.91 -4.80 -1.42
CA ALA A 137 -25.82 -5.50 -0.73
C ALA A 137 -25.62 -4.94 0.69
N THR A 138 -25.62 -3.62 0.85
CA THR A 138 -25.53 -2.97 2.16
C THR A 138 -26.70 -3.33 3.08
N PHE A 139 -27.92 -3.37 2.54
CA PHE A 139 -29.10 -3.80 3.32
C PHE A 139 -29.00 -5.26 3.76
N VAL A 140 -28.60 -6.17 2.86
CA VAL A 140 -28.41 -7.59 3.19
C VAL A 140 -27.36 -7.76 4.29
N LEU A 141 -26.24 -7.04 4.21
CA LEU A 141 -25.20 -7.05 5.24
C LEU A 141 -25.71 -6.53 6.58
N ALA A 142 -26.47 -5.42 6.58
CA ALA A 142 -27.07 -4.88 7.80
C ALA A 142 -28.08 -5.85 8.42
N ALA A 143 -28.94 -6.46 7.62
CA ALA A 143 -29.91 -7.45 8.09
C ALA A 143 -29.23 -8.73 8.63
N ALA A 144 -28.13 -9.17 8.00
CA ALA A 144 -27.31 -10.26 8.51
C ALA A 144 -26.59 -9.90 9.82
N ALA A 145 -26.11 -8.66 9.96
CA ALA A 145 -25.52 -8.18 11.21
C ALA A 145 -26.53 -8.16 12.36
N VAL A 146 -27.79 -7.74 12.09
CA VAL A 146 -28.89 -7.82 13.08
C VAL A 146 -29.14 -9.27 13.50
N LEU A 147 -29.17 -10.22 12.55
CA LEU A 147 -29.29 -11.65 12.86
C LEU A 147 -28.14 -12.14 13.75
N LEU A 148 -26.91 -11.75 13.44
CA LEU A 148 -25.75 -12.10 14.24
C LEU A 148 -25.88 -11.60 15.68
N VAL A 149 -26.31 -10.35 15.88
CA VAL A 149 -26.54 -9.78 17.23
C VAL A 149 -27.57 -10.59 18.01
N ILE A 150 -28.70 -10.98 17.39
CA ILE A 150 -29.72 -11.84 18.01
C ILE A 150 -29.10 -13.14 18.51
N LEU A 151 -28.30 -13.80 17.66
CA LEU A 151 -27.69 -15.10 17.97
C LEU A 151 -26.62 -15.00 19.06
N LEU A 152 -25.78 -13.95 19.03
CA LEU A 152 -24.78 -13.70 20.07
C LEU A 152 -25.42 -13.45 21.42
N PHE A 153 -26.45 -12.60 21.49
CA PHE A 153 -27.13 -12.33 22.76
C PHE A 153 -27.96 -13.51 23.26
N HIS A 154 -28.47 -14.35 22.37
CA HIS A 154 -29.05 -15.63 22.76
C HIS A 154 -28.02 -16.53 23.47
N ALA A 155 -26.83 -16.70 22.88
CA ALA A 155 -25.74 -17.47 23.45
C ALA A 155 -25.29 -16.91 24.81
N ILE A 156 -24.97 -15.61 24.87
CA ILE A 156 -24.52 -14.94 26.11
C ILE A 156 -25.55 -15.08 27.24
N ALA A 157 -26.83 -14.84 26.94
CA ALA A 157 -27.88 -14.93 27.94
C ALA A 157 -28.10 -16.38 28.44
N LEU A 158 -27.89 -17.39 27.59
CA LEU A 158 -27.94 -18.79 28.01
C LEU A 158 -26.76 -19.12 28.93
N MET A 159 -25.54 -18.75 28.52
CA MET A 159 -24.31 -18.97 29.28
C MET A 159 -24.46 -18.39 30.71
N ALA A 160 -24.90 -17.13 30.80
CA ALA A 160 -25.12 -16.44 32.06
C ALA A 160 -26.21 -17.08 32.95
N ARG A 161 -27.31 -17.57 32.35
CA ARG A 161 -28.44 -18.14 33.11
C ARG A 161 -28.26 -19.61 33.52
N SER A 162 -27.33 -20.33 32.90
CA SER A 162 -27.09 -21.75 33.15
C SER A 162 -26.62 -22.10 34.58
N ARG A 163 -26.12 -21.10 35.34
CA ARG A 163 -25.52 -21.25 36.67
C ARG A 163 -24.32 -22.22 36.69
N MET A 164 -23.52 -22.23 35.62
CA MET A 164 -22.27 -22.98 35.53
C MET A 164 -21.07 -22.02 35.39
N PRO A 165 -20.55 -21.48 36.51
CA PRO A 165 -19.54 -20.41 36.47
C PRO A 165 -18.23 -20.85 35.80
N TRP A 166 -17.82 -22.11 35.96
CA TRP A 166 -16.63 -22.65 35.32
C TRP A 166 -16.74 -22.69 33.80
N LEU A 167 -17.89 -23.11 33.27
CA LEU A 167 -18.10 -23.13 31.82
C LEU A 167 -18.17 -21.71 31.27
N LEU A 168 -18.85 -20.79 31.97
CA LEU A 168 -18.88 -19.38 31.60
C LEU A 168 -17.47 -18.74 31.57
N ALA A 169 -16.61 -19.09 32.55
CA ALA A 169 -15.21 -18.65 32.56
C ALA A 169 -14.43 -19.22 31.37
N LEU A 170 -14.63 -20.49 31.04
CA LEU A 170 -14.05 -21.11 29.85
C LEU A 170 -14.52 -20.43 28.56
N ASP A 171 -15.82 -20.11 28.43
CA ASP A 171 -16.35 -19.38 27.28
C ASP A 171 -15.69 -18.01 27.13
N ALA A 172 -15.48 -17.29 28.24
CA ALA A 172 -14.80 -16.00 28.23
C ALA A 172 -13.35 -16.13 27.75
N VAL A 173 -12.61 -17.14 28.22
CA VAL A 173 -11.25 -17.42 27.78
C VAL A 173 -11.20 -17.77 26.29
N LEU A 174 -12.11 -18.63 25.82
CA LEU A 174 -12.18 -19.04 24.42
C LEU A 174 -12.58 -17.86 23.52
N ALA A 175 -13.48 -16.99 23.97
CA ALA A 175 -13.84 -15.76 23.28
C ALA A 175 -12.60 -14.87 23.06
N VAL A 176 -11.83 -14.63 24.13
CA VAL A 176 -10.60 -13.84 24.06
C VAL A 176 -9.58 -14.51 23.16
N ALA A 177 -9.37 -15.83 23.28
CA ALA A 177 -8.42 -16.56 22.46
C ALA A 177 -8.75 -16.48 20.96
N VAL A 178 -10.02 -16.64 20.58
CA VAL A 178 -10.49 -16.53 19.19
C VAL A 178 -10.29 -15.11 18.66
N VAL A 179 -10.71 -14.08 19.41
CA VAL A 179 -10.55 -12.68 19.01
C VAL A 179 -9.07 -12.33 18.84
N MET A 180 -8.23 -12.73 19.79
CA MET A 180 -6.80 -12.46 19.72
C MET A 180 -6.14 -13.19 18.55
N THR A 181 -6.51 -14.44 18.30
CA THR A 181 -5.99 -15.22 17.15
C THR A 181 -6.31 -14.53 15.83
N VAL A 182 -7.57 -14.13 15.61
CA VAL A 182 -8.00 -13.44 14.39
C VAL A 182 -7.32 -12.06 14.27
N ALA A 183 -7.26 -11.30 15.36
CA ALA A 183 -6.63 -9.98 15.37
C ALA A 183 -5.12 -10.05 15.07
N PHE A 184 -4.40 -11.00 15.68
CA PHE A 184 -2.97 -11.19 15.40
C PHE A 184 -2.73 -11.75 14.01
N ALA A 185 -3.57 -12.65 13.51
CA ALA A 185 -3.49 -13.18 12.15
C ALA A 185 -3.64 -12.08 11.10
N LEU A 186 -4.62 -11.20 11.25
CA LEU A 186 -4.91 -10.14 10.27
C LEU A 186 -4.00 -8.90 10.42
N ARG A 187 -3.42 -8.68 11.61
CA ARG A 187 -2.58 -7.50 11.90
C ARG A 187 -1.45 -7.27 10.88
N PRO A 188 -0.63 -8.27 10.48
CA PRO A 188 0.39 -8.10 9.46
C PRO A 188 -0.15 -7.58 8.13
N LEU A 189 -1.33 -8.07 7.70
CA LEU A 189 -1.97 -7.65 6.45
C LEU A 189 -2.43 -6.19 6.51
N VAL A 190 -3.02 -5.78 7.63
CA VAL A 190 -3.44 -4.38 7.80
C VAL A 190 -2.22 -3.45 7.88
N LEU A 191 -1.15 -3.85 8.57
CA LEU A 191 0.10 -3.06 8.63
C LEU A 191 0.79 -2.97 7.26
N ALA A 192 0.60 -4.00 6.43
CA ALA A 192 1.04 -4.08 5.04
C ALA A 192 0.13 -3.35 4.03
N PHE A 193 -0.95 -2.69 4.46
CA PHE A 193 -1.96 -2.08 3.58
C PHE A 193 -2.71 -3.04 2.65
N ALA A 194 -2.64 -4.35 2.90
CA ALA A 194 -3.44 -5.35 2.21
C ALA A 194 -4.86 -5.40 2.78
N LEU A 195 -5.60 -4.29 2.61
CA LEU A 195 -6.92 -4.08 3.19
C LEU A 195 -7.97 -4.99 2.55
N HIS A 196 -7.90 -5.26 1.25
CA HIS A 196 -8.79 -6.23 0.60
C HIS A 196 -8.51 -7.65 1.10
N ALA A 197 -7.24 -8.02 1.28
CA ALA A 197 -6.90 -9.31 1.87
C ALA A 197 -7.44 -9.45 3.30
N ALA A 198 -7.20 -8.45 4.14
CA ALA A 198 -7.64 -8.43 5.53
C ALA A 198 -9.17 -8.42 5.67
N THR A 199 -9.87 -7.61 4.87
CA THR A 199 -11.34 -7.54 4.86
C THR A 199 -11.98 -8.83 4.37
N ARG A 200 -11.41 -9.51 3.36
CA ARG A 200 -11.87 -10.85 2.94
C ARG A 200 -11.75 -11.87 4.07
N GLY A 201 -10.62 -11.90 4.78
CA GLY A 201 -10.41 -12.77 5.94
C GLY A 201 -11.40 -12.47 7.07
N ALA A 202 -11.57 -11.19 7.42
CA ALA A 202 -12.53 -10.75 8.44
C ALA A 202 -13.98 -11.05 8.05
N PHE A 203 -14.35 -10.85 6.78
CA PHE A 203 -15.68 -11.15 6.27
C PHE A 203 -15.98 -12.65 6.30
N ALA A 204 -15.05 -13.49 5.84
CA ALA A 204 -15.20 -14.95 5.92
C ALA A 204 -15.36 -15.43 7.37
N PHE A 205 -14.61 -14.83 8.31
CA PHE A 205 -14.75 -15.11 9.73
C PHE A 205 -16.12 -14.65 10.27
N ALA A 206 -16.59 -13.46 9.91
CA ALA A 206 -17.90 -12.95 10.34
C ALA A 206 -19.06 -13.82 9.83
N VAL A 207 -19.01 -14.28 8.58
CA VAL A 207 -19.97 -15.25 8.03
C VAL A 207 -19.91 -16.56 8.83
N THR A 208 -18.72 -17.05 9.14
CA THR A 208 -18.56 -18.28 9.94
C THR A 208 -19.08 -18.10 11.36
N LEU A 209 -18.88 -16.93 11.98
CA LEU A 209 -19.43 -16.59 13.28
C LEU A 209 -20.96 -16.60 13.27
N LEU A 210 -21.58 -16.07 12.21
CA LEU A 210 -23.03 -16.12 12.04
C LEU A 210 -23.53 -17.58 11.95
N VAL A 211 -22.90 -18.40 11.09
CA VAL A 211 -23.26 -19.81 10.90
C VAL A 211 -23.02 -20.63 12.18
N ALA A 212 -21.88 -20.46 12.83
CA ALA A 212 -21.52 -21.13 14.08
C ALA A 212 -22.51 -20.78 15.20
N SER A 213 -22.87 -19.50 15.35
CA SER A 213 -23.85 -19.06 16.35
C SER A 213 -25.23 -19.66 16.08
N PHE A 214 -25.65 -19.72 14.81
CA PHE A 214 -26.91 -20.35 14.42
C PHE A 214 -26.91 -21.85 14.70
N ALA A 215 -25.85 -22.56 14.29
CA ALA A 215 -25.69 -24.00 14.49
C ALA A 215 -25.60 -24.36 15.97
N ALA A 216 -24.90 -23.57 16.78
CA ALA A 216 -24.78 -23.78 18.22
C ALA A 216 -26.11 -23.60 18.94
N GLY A 217 -26.91 -22.59 18.59
CA GLY A 217 -28.28 -22.43 19.10
C GLY A 217 -29.21 -23.57 18.67
N PHE A 218 -29.09 -24.05 17.43
CA PHE A 218 -29.83 -25.24 16.97
C PHE A 218 -29.42 -26.51 17.73
N ALA A 219 -28.12 -26.76 17.90
CA ALA A 219 -27.57 -27.88 18.64
C ALA A 219 -28.04 -27.86 20.11
N GLN A 220 -28.05 -26.67 20.71
CA GLN A 220 -28.59 -26.44 22.05
C GLN A 220 -30.04 -26.89 22.19
N VAL A 221 -30.91 -26.47 21.26
CA VAL A 221 -32.34 -26.83 21.28
C VAL A 221 -32.53 -28.33 21.02
N SER A 222 -31.82 -28.91 20.05
CA SER A 222 -31.99 -30.31 19.65
C SER A 222 -31.44 -31.32 20.67
N LEU A 223 -30.23 -31.09 21.19
CA LEU A 223 -29.53 -32.02 22.09
C LEU A 223 -29.70 -31.65 23.57
N GLY A 224 -29.74 -30.36 23.89
CA GLY A 224 -29.99 -29.87 25.25
C GLY A 224 -31.47 -29.97 25.67
N ARG A 225 -32.38 -29.89 24.69
CA ARG A 225 -33.84 -29.96 24.88
C ARG A 225 -34.28 -28.97 25.97
N THR A 226 -34.82 -29.45 27.10
CA THR A 226 -35.34 -28.65 28.20
C THR A 226 -34.34 -28.41 29.33
N ASP A 227 -33.14 -28.98 29.27
CA ASP A 227 -32.10 -28.83 30.29
C ASP A 227 -31.15 -27.68 29.92
N ILE A 228 -31.18 -26.63 30.72
CA ILE A 228 -30.36 -25.43 30.51
C ILE A 228 -28.86 -25.70 30.64
N ARG A 229 -28.45 -26.63 31.51
CA ARG A 229 -27.03 -26.95 31.73
C ARG A 229 -26.48 -27.75 30.57
N ARG A 230 -27.18 -28.82 30.19
CA ARG A 230 -26.85 -29.60 29.00
C ARG A 230 -26.88 -28.75 27.74
N GLY A 231 -27.87 -27.86 27.62
CA GLY A 231 -27.98 -26.90 26.53
C GLY A 231 -26.77 -25.98 26.42
N HIS A 232 -26.31 -25.42 27.55
CA HIS A 232 -25.11 -24.58 27.59
C HIS A 232 -23.85 -25.36 27.19
N GLN A 233 -23.63 -26.59 27.68
CA GLN A 233 -22.49 -27.43 27.28
C GLN A 233 -22.45 -27.68 25.77
N VAL A 234 -23.59 -28.07 25.18
CA VAL A 234 -23.68 -28.32 23.73
C VAL A 234 -23.47 -27.05 22.93
N LEU A 235 -24.07 -25.93 23.36
CA LEU A 235 -23.90 -24.63 22.70
C LEU A 235 -22.42 -24.23 22.69
N SER A 236 -21.77 -24.26 23.86
CA SER A 236 -20.36 -23.88 24.04
C SER A 236 -19.44 -24.75 23.18
N ALA A 237 -19.57 -26.08 23.25
CA ALA A 237 -18.75 -27.00 22.46
C ALA A 237 -18.90 -26.78 20.94
N THR A 238 -20.15 -26.59 20.46
CA THR A 238 -20.43 -26.38 19.03
C THR A 238 -19.88 -25.04 18.56
N LEU A 239 -20.12 -23.97 19.33
CA LEU A 239 -19.70 -22.61 19.00
C LEU A 239 -18.18 -22.51 18.94
N TRP A 240 -17.49 -22.89 20.03
CA TRP A 240 -16.05 -22.73 20.12
C TRP A 240 -15.27 -23.71 19.28
N GLY A 241 -15.77 -24.93 19.07
CA GLY A 241 -15.19 -25.88 18.13
C GLY A 241 -15.17 -25.32 16.70
N THR A 242 -16.30 -24.75 16.26
CA THR A 242 -16.41 -24.15 14.92
C THR A 242 -15.58 -22.87 14.79
N LEU A 243 -15.64 -21.98 15.78
CA LEU A 243 -14.89 -20.72 15.77
C LEU A 243 -13.38 -20.92 15.90
N GLY A 244 -12.93 -21.93 16.66
CA GLY A 244 -11.52 -22.29 16.76
C GLY A 244 -10.95 -22.72 15.41
N VAL A 245 -11.65 -23.60 14.70
CA VAL A 245 -11.27 -24.00 13.33
C VAL A 245 -11.25 -22.80 12.39
N ALA A 246 -12.28 -21.93 12.44
CA ALA A 246 -12.34 -20.73 11.62
C ALA A 246 -11.17 -19.77 11.88
N ALA A 247 -10.80 -19.56 13.15
CA ALA A 247 -9.69 -18.71 13.53
C ALA A 247 -8.35 -19.26 13.00
N LEU A 248 -8.14 -20.58 13.05
CA LEU A 248 -6.97 -21.24 12.46
C LEU A 248 -6.95 -21.11 10.94
N LEU A 249 -8.09 -21.22 10.26
CA LEU A 249 -8.18 -21.00 8.81
C LEU A 249 -7.84 -19.56 8.43
N VAL A 250 -8.28 -18.57 9.21
CA VAL A 250 -7.90 -17.16 9.00
C VAL A 250 -6.40 -16.95 9.23
N ALA A 251 -5.82 -17.58 10.25
CA ALA A 251 -4.38 -17.55 10.48
C ALA A 251 -3.59 -18.18 9.32
N GLY A 252 -4.02 -19.34 8.84
CA GLY A 252 -3.44 -20.00 7.67
C GLY A 252 -3.56 -19.16 6.40
N TYR A 253 -4.73 -18.55 6.17
CA TYR A 253 -4.95 -17.63 5.05
C TYR A 253 -4.02 -16.41 5.14
N ALA A 254 -3.93 -15.75 6.30
CA ALA A 254 -3.07 -14.58 6.44
C ALA A 254 -1.59 -14.91 6.28
N HIS A 255 -1.16 -16.06 6.81
CA HIS A 255 0.19 -16.57 6.60
C HIS A 255 0.45 -16.87 5.11
N TRP A 256 -0.47 -17.54 4.42
CA TRP A 256 -0.37 -17.79 2.98
C TRP A 256 -0.28 -16.48 2.19
N VAL A 257 -1.13 -15.49 2.49
CA VAL A 257 -1.08 -14.17 1.82
C VAL A 257 0.28 -13.51 2.00
N ALA A 258 0.88 -13.59 3.18
CA ALA A 258 2.17 -12.97 3.48
C ALA A 258 3.40 -13.77 3.02
N SER A 259 3.24 -15.04 2.64
CA SER A 259 4.36 -15.95 2.29
C SER A 259 4.75 -15.88 0.80
N VAL A 260 4.64 -14.71 0.19
CA VAL A 260 4.95 -14.49 -1.23
C VAL A 260 6.46 -14.57 -1.46
N LYS A 261 6.86 -15.18 -2.58
CA LYS A 261 8.24 -15.18 -3.08
C LYS A 261 8.37 -14.27 -4.30
N PRO A 262 9.60 -13.83 -4.66
CA PRO A 262 9.82 -13.05 -5.88
C PRO A 262 9.28 -13.72 -7.15
N SER A 263 9.30 -15.06 -7.23
CA SER A 263 8.76 -15.83 -8.36
C SER A 263 7.24 -15.80 -8.47
N ASP A 264 6.52 -15.47 -7.39
CA ASP A 264 5.06 -15.42 -7.37
C ASP A 264 4.52 -14.06 -7.83
N LEU A 265 5.42 -13.08 -8.01
CA LEU A 265 5.10 -11.78 -8.57
C LEU A 265 4.57 -11.96 -10.00
N THR A 266 3.46 -11.28 -10.28
CA THR A 266 2.83 -11.23 -11.61
C THR A 266 2.91 -9.86 -12.21
N ASN A 267 2.86 -8.82 -11.38
CA ASN A 267 3.04 -7.44 -11.80
C ASN A 267 4.13 -6.80 -10.96
N LEU A 268 5.19 -6.28 -11.59
CA LEU A 268 6.21 -5.47 -10.95
C LEU A 268 5.66 -4.08 -10.65
N GLY A 269 5.98 -3.52 -9.48
CA GLY A 269 5.67 -2.14 -9.15
C GLY A 269 6.87 -1.23 -9.37
N VAL A 270 7.98 -1.57 -8.71
CA VAL A 270 9.24 -0.83 -8.75
C VAL A 270 10.39 -1.84 -8.82
N VAL A 271 11.39 -1.52 -9.63
CA VAL A 271 12.66 -2.26 -9.69
C VAL A 271 13.79 -1.25 -9.59
N VAL A 272 14.61 -1.36 -8.53
CA VAL A 272 15.79 -0.51 -8.33
C VAL A 272 17.02 -1.41 -8.20
N PRO A 273 17.82 -1.56 -9.26
CA PRO A 273 19.06 -2.29 -9.18
C PRO A 273 20.13 -1.53 -8.37
N ALA A 274 20.98 -2.26 -7.66
CA ALA A 274 22.11 -1.68 -6.96
C ALA A 274 23.10 -1.00 -7.94
N PRO A 275 23.73 0.13 -7.57
CA PRO A 275 24.73 0.81 -8.41
C PRO A 275 25.94 -0.06 -8.76
N LYS A 276 26.24 -1.06 -7.92
CA LYS A 276 27.25 -2.10 -8.11
C LYS A 276 26.72 -3.45 -7.64
N GLY A 277 27.27 -4.53 -8.18
CA GLY A 277 26.89 -5.90 -7.82
C GLY A 277 25.63 -6.42 -8.54
N ALA A 278 25.11 -7.53 -8.03
CA ALA A 278 24.01 -8.30 -8.63
C ALA A 278 22.65 -8.12 -7.92
N TRP A 279 22.61 -7.33 -6.84
CA TRP A 279 21.40 -7.12 -6.05
C TRP A 279 20.44 -6.13 -6.71
N VAL A 280 19.16 -6.39 -6.55
CA VAL A 280 18.06 -5.52 -6.99
C VAL A 280 16.98 -5.45 -5.93
N PHE A 281 16.42 -4.28 -5.71
CA PHE A 281 15.17 -4.11 -4.96
C PHE A 281 14.01 -4.29 -5.94
N VAL A 282 13.03 -5.12 -5.58
CA VAL A 282 11.83 -5.38 -6.38
C VAL A 282 10.60 -5.35 -5.51
N THR A 283 9.50 -4.84 -6.03
CA THR A 283 8.18 -4.84 -5.39
C THR A 283 7.13 -5.17 -6.44
N GLY A 284 5.96 -5.65 -6.04
CA GLY A 284 4.92 -5.97 -7.00
C GLY A 284 3.74 -6.74 -6.43
N ARG A 285 2.75 -7.02 -7.27
CA ARG A 285 1.57 -7.84 -6.93
C ARG A 285 1.81 -9.31 -7.22
N ALA A 286 1.38 -10.16 -6.30
CA ALA A 286 1.40 -11.60 -6.47
C ALA A 286 0.03 -12.19 -6.84
N ARG A 287 0.04 -13.27 -7.64
CA ARG A 287 -1.20 -13.90 -8.13
C ARG A 287 -2.01 -14.49 -7.00
N GLY A 288 -3.24 -14.00 -6.81
CA GLY A 288 -4.16 -14.57 -5.81
C GLY A 288 -3.98 -14.00 -4.39
N HIS A 289 -3.00 -13.12 -4.16
CA HIS A 289 -2.73 -12.53 -2.84
C HIS A 289 -3.49 -11.20 -2.60
N ALA A 290 -4.59 -10.99 -3.32
CA ALA A 290 -5.42 -9.78 -3.28
C ALA A 290 -4.62 -8.48 -3.56
N ASP A 291 -4.62 -7.54 -2.61
CA ASP A 291 -3.91 -6.25 -2.69
C ASP A 291 -2.62 -6.23 -1.86
N TYR A 292 -2.07 -7.39 -1.52
CA TYR A 292 -0.77 -7.49 -0.88
C TYR A 292 0.35 -7.25 -1.92
N GLU A 293 1.15 -6.21 -1.69
CA GLU A 293 2.28 -5.79 -2.53
C GLU A 293 3.60 -5.97 -1.78
N PRO A 294 4.19 -7.19 -1.80
CA PRO A 294 5.46 -7.47 -1.13
C PRO A 294 6.66 -6.86 -1.85
N SER A 295 7.71 -6.62 -1.08
CA SER A 295 8.98 -6.09 -1.54
C SER A 295 10.13 -7.01 -1.12
N PHE A 296 11.14 -7.11 -1.98
CA PHE A 296 12.28 -8.00 -1.81
C PHE A 296 13.58 -7.31 -2.21
N LEU A 297 14.68 -7.67 -1.53
CA LEU A 297 16.00 -7.63 -2.15
C LEU A 297 16.26 -8.98 -2.82
N LEU A 298 16.69 -8.97 -4.07
CA LEU A 298 16.97 -10.15 -4.87
C LEU A 298 18.39 -10.09 -5.42
N ASP A 299 19.20 -11.09 -5.11
CA ASP A 299 20.47 -11.32 -5.78
C ASP A 299 20.21 -12.05 -7.10
N THR A 300 20.40 -11.33 -8.21
CA THR A 300 20.13 -11.86 -9.55
C THR A 300 21.13 -12.92 -10.01
N ALA A 301 22.27 -13.05 -9.33
CA ALA A 301 23.27 -14.08 -9.63
C ALA A 301 22.92 -15.41 -8.97
N THR A 302 22.55 -15.39 -7.69
CA THR A 302 22.30 -16.61 -6.90
C THR A 302 20.82 -16.99 -6.77
N GLY A 303 19.90 -16.05 -7.05
CA GLY A 303 18.47 -16.20 -6.79
C GLY A 303 18.10 -16.04 -5.32
N ARG A 304 19.06 -15.71 -4.44
CA ARG A 304 18.81 -15.43 -3.03
C ARG A 304 17.92 -14.21 -2.90
N SER A 305 16.93 -14.27 -2.02
CA SER A 305 16.05 -13.14 -1.74
C SER A 305 15.87 -12.89 -0.25
N VAL A 306 15.66 -11.63 0.10
CA VAL A 306 15.31 -11.16 1.45
C VAL A 306 13.96 -10.47 1.39
N ASP A 307 12.99 -10.95 2.16
CA ASP A 307 11.67 -10.33 2.32
C ASP A 307 11.78 -9.06 3.17
N LEU A 308 11.34 -7.93 2.61
CA LEU A 308 11.29 -6.64 3.28
C LEU A 308 9.90 -6.39 3.92
N GLY A 309 8.91 -7.24 3.61
CA GLY A 309 7.50 -7.04 3.88
C GLY A 309 6.79 -6.32 2.74
N ALA A 310 5.61 -5.78 3.00
CA ALA A 310 4.86 -5.05 1.98
C ALA A 310 5.21 -3.57 1.91
N GLU A 311 5.14 -3.04 0.68
CA GLU A 311 5.25 -1.63 0.36
C GLU A 311 3.97 -0.89 0.79
N GLY A 312 3.85 -0.64 2.09
CA GLY A 312 2.79 0.25 2.59
C GLY A 312 2.98 1.69 2.10
N ARG A 313 1.95 2.54 2.27
CA ARG A 313 2.01 4.00 1.96
C ARG A 313 3.07 4.81 2.70
N TRP A 314 3.84 4.18 3.59
CA TRP A 314 4.81 4.82 4.47
C TRP A 314 6.26 4.68 3.99
N TRP A 315 6.49 4.06 2.83
CA TRP A 315 7.76 3.46 2.45
C TRP A 315 8.50 4.21 1.33
N SER A 316 9.84 4.25 1.36
CA SER A 316 10.71 4.91 0.36
C SER A 316 11.62 3.97 -0.41
N GLY A 317 11.34 2.66 -0.45
CA GLY A 317 12.22 1.66 -1.06
C GLY A 317 13.37 1.21 -0.16
N ALA A 318 14.17 0.27 -0.66
CA ALA A 318 15.50 0.01 -0.13
C ALA A 318 16.52 0.89 -0.86
N GLU A 319 17.46 1.47 -0.12
CA GLU A 319 18.54 2.28 -0.65
C GLU A 319 19.84 1.48 -0.66
N PHE A 320 20.67 1.69 -1.69
CA PHE A 320 21.94 1.01 -1.86
C PHE A 320 23.11 1.97 -1.70
N ALA A 321 24.17 1.53 -1.03
CA ALA A 321 25.44 2.24 -1.07
C ALA A 321 25.99 2.27 -2.50
N ALA A 322 26.70 3.34 -2.86
CA ALA A 322 27.27 3.50 -4.21
C ALA A 322 28.28 2.40 -4.56
N ASP A 323 28.96 1.86 -3.55
CA ASP A 323 29.89 0.74 -3.70
C ASP A 323 29.18 -0.62 -3.85
N GLY A 324 27.86 -0.69 -3.67
CA GLY A 324 27.05 -1.90 -3.75
C GLY A 324 27.29 -2.90 -2.62
N THR A 325 27.99 -2.51 -1.55
CA THR A 325 28.31 -3.41 -0.43
C THR A 325 27.17 -3.50 0.58
N ARG A 326 26.25 -2.54 0.60
CA ARG A 326 25.21 -2.43 1.62
C ARG A 326 23.88 -1.96 1.05
N ALA A 327 22.80 -2.49 1.62
CA ALA A 327 21.46 -1.94 1.47
C ALA A 327 20.89 -1.52 2.82
N VAL A 328 20.08 -0.46 2.85
CA VAL A 328 19.31 -0.05 4.03
C VAL A 328 17.86 0.22 3.70
N TRP A 329 17.01 0.02 4.71
CA TRP A 329 15.58 0.27 4.61
C TRP A 329 14.99 0.50 6.01
N LEU A 330 13.73 0.91 6.12
CA LEU A 330 13.03 0.99 7.41
C LEU A 330 12.40 -0.36 7.81
N SER A 331 12.16 -0.64 9.08
CA SER A 331 11.39 -1.83 9.46
C SER A 331 9.90 -1.55 9.27
N ARG A 332 9.11 -2.61 9.19
CA ARG A 332 7.66 -2.52 9.36
C ARG A 332 7.37 -1.98 10.77
N PRO A 333 6.41 -1.07 10.94
CA PRO A 333 6.02 -0.63 12.26
C PRO A 333 5.58 -1.83 13.09
N ALA A 334 6.02 -1.89 14.35
CA ALA A 334 5.70 -3.01 15.21
C ALA A 334 4.18 -3.15 15.38
N SER A 335 3.43 -2.04 15.55
CA SER A 335 1.98 -2.04 15.76
C SER A 335 1.31 -0.74 15.25
N PHE A 336 -0.03 -0.70 15.24
CA PHE A 336 -0.78 0.54 14.96
C PHE A 336 -0.62 1.62 16.03
N THR A 337 -0.31 1.22 17.27
CA THR A 337 -0.08 2.15 18.37
C THR A 337 1.35 2.69 18.35
N ASN A 338 2.31 1.87 17.91
CA ASN A 338 3.71 2.21 17.74
C ASN A 338 4.11 2.13 16.26
N LEU A 339 3.92 3.25 15.55
CA LEU A 339 4.37 3.42 14.17
C LEU A 339 5.86 3.82 14.07
N ALA A 340 6.64 3.67 15.14
CA ALA A 340 8.08 3.81 15.04
C ALA A 340 8.65 2.69 14.16
N ARG A 341 9.72 3.02 13.45
CA ARG A 341 10.37 2.14 12.48
C ARG A 341 11.86 2.17 12.77
N ASP A 342 12.52 1.03 12.67
CA ASP A 342 13.95 0.94 12.86
C ASP A 342 14.65 0.95 11.50
N VAL A 343 15.84 1.50 11.39
CA VAL A 343 16.63 1.30 10.17
C VAL A 343 17.21 -0.11 10.21
N VAL A 344 17.01 -0.87 9.14
CA VAL A 344 17.55 -2.21 8.92
C VAL A 344 18.61 -2.13 7.83
N THR A 345 19.68 -2.91 7.97
CA THR A 345 20.77 -2.98 7.01
C THR A 345 21.05 -4.42 6.59
N LEU A 346 21.60 -4.60 5.38
CA LEU A 346 22.10 -5.88 4.88
C LEU A 346 23.48 -5.69 4.26
N ASP A 347 24.43 -6.55 4.60
CA ASP A 347 25.70 -6.66 3.88
C ASP A 347 25.47 -7.50 2.62
N LEU A 348 25.68 -6.89 1.46
CA LEU A 348 25.45 -7.48 0.15
C LEU A 348 26.63 -8.31 -0.35
N THR A 349 27.78 -8.20 0.31
CA THR A 349 29.02 -8.91 -0.04
C THR A 349 29.10 -10.29 0.58
N ASP A 350 28.45 -10.50 1.73
CA ASP A 350 28.38 -11.81 2.39
C ASP A 350 27.10 -12.57 1.99
N PRO A 351 27.20 -13.69 1.25
CA PRO A 351 26.06 -14.49 0.80
C PRO A 351 25.28 -15.14 1.95
N LYS A 352 25.78 -15.09 3.19
CA LYS A 352 25.10 -15.57 4.40
C LYS A 352 24.59 -14.44 5.29
N SER A 353 24.87 -13.18 4.97
CA SER A 353 24.48 -12.03 5.80
C SER A 353 22.97 -11.96 6.00
N GLU A 354 22.49 -11.86 7.23
CA GLU A 354 21.07 -11.64 7.51
C GLU A 354 20.79 -10.15 7.76
N PRO A 355 19.55 -9.69 7.55
CA PRO A 355 19.16 -8.33 7.90
C PRO A 355 19.44 -8.01 9.38
N VAL A 356 20.12 -6.90 9.63
CA VAL A 356 20.44 -6.44 10.99
C VAL A 356 19.68 -5.15 11.30
N THR A 357 18.87 -5.17 12.35
CA THR A 357 18.25 -3.95 12.89
C THR A 357 19.31 -3.09 13.56
N THR A 358 19.47 -1.86 13.08
CA THR A 358 20.42 -0.89 13.63
C THR A 358 19.86 -0.24 14.91
N ARG A 359 20.66 0.62 15.55
CA ARG A 359 20.23 1.42 16.71
C ARG A 359 19.42 2.67 16.33
N ILE A 360 19.18 2.90 15.04
CA ILE A 360 18.50 4.09 14.54
C ILE A 360 16.99 3.83 14.52
N ASN A 361 16.26 4.53 15.38
CA ASN A 361 14.81 4.50 15.42
C ASN A 361 14.23 5.80 14.84
N VAL A 362 13.30 5.64 13.90
CA VAL A 362 12.49 6.69 13.29
C VAL A 362 11.12 6.70 13.99
N PRO A 363 10.84 7.67 14.88
CA PRO A 363 9.60 7.72 15.63
C PRO A 363 8.39 8.02 14.74
N ARG A 364 7.20 7.64 15.22
CA ARG A 364 5.90 7.78 14.53
C ARG A 364 5.61 9.18 13.97
N ASN A 365 6.02 10.23 14.67
CA ASN A 365 5.74 11.61 14.29
C ASN A 365 6.70 12.16 13.22
N ARG A 366 7.74 11.40 12.85
CA ARG A 366 8.70 11.77 11.82
C ARG A 366 8.36 11.09 10.51
N ARG A 367 7.89 11.91 9.58
CA ARG A 367 7.68 11.50 8.19
C ARG A 367 9.00 11.63 7.44
N VAL A 368 9.75 10.52 7.40
CA VAL A 368 10.90 10.39 6.52
C VAL A 368 10.38 10.29 5.08
N THR A 369 10.75 11.25 4.26
CA THR A 369 10.39 11.33 2.84
C THR A 369 11.45 10.68 1.96
N ARG A 370 12.71 10.60 2.43
CA ARG A 370 13.81 9.96 1.70
C ARG A 370 14.88 9.43 2.65
N LEU A 371 15.46 8.30 2.28
CA LEU A 371 16.70 7.74 2.81
C LEU A 371 17.78 7.88 1.75
N ASP A 372 19.04 8.08 2.15
CA ASP A 372 20.16 8.03 1.22
C ASP A 372 21.43 7.57 1.93
N LEU A 373 22.19 6.67 1.31
CA LEU A 373 23.40 6.11 1.88
C LEU A 373 24.64 6.84 1.35
N SER A 374 25.61 7.08 2.23
CA SER A 374 26.92 7.53 1.79
C SER A 374 27.55 6.51 0.84
N PRO A 375 28.51 6.92 -0.01
CA PRO A 375 29.08 6.04 -1.02
C PRO A 375 29.70 4.74 -0.47
N ASP A 376 30.24 4.79 0.75
CA ASP A 376 30.83 3.68 1.51
C ASP A 376 29.82 2.93 2.41
N GLY A 377 28.54 3.34 2.39
CA GLY A 377 27.48 2.78 3.22
C GLY A 377 27.63 3.02 4.72
N GLY A 378 28.59 3.83 5.18
CA GLY A 378 28.87 4.08 6.60
C GLY A 378 27.92 5.08 7.26
N ARG A 379 27.29 5.96 6.48
CA ARG A 379 26.41 7.02 6.96
C ARG A 379 25.07 6.99 6.23
N LEU A 380 24.04 7.41 6.96
CA LEU A 380 22.67 7.49 6.46
C LEU A 380 22.18 8.93 6.57
N ALA A 381 21.74 9.49 5.45
CA ALA A 381 20.96 10.71 5.41
C ALA A 381 19.47 10.37 5.55
N LEU A 382 18.83 11.00 6.53
CA LEU A 382 17.39 10.96 6.79
C LEU A 382 16.82 12.31 6.39
N CYS A 383 16.01 12.35 5.33
CA CYS A 383 15.26 13.53 4.95
C CYS A 383 13.83 13.43 5.46
N GLU A 384 13.44 14.39 6.26
CA GLU A 384 12.08 14.62 6.74
C GLU A 384 11.51 15.88 6.08
N ASP A 385 10.21 16.14 6.24
CA ASP A 385 9.53 17.29 5.60
C ASP A 385 10.26 18.65 5.81
N LYS A 386 10.93 18.84 6.97
CA LYS A 386 11.60 20.10 7.33
C LYS A 386 13.01 19.93 7.89
N THR A 387 13.56 18.72 7.87
CA THR A 387 14.84 18.44 8.53
C THR A 387 15.62 17.46 7.68
N VAL A 388 16.93 17.65 7.62
CA VAL A 388 17.88 16.64 7.17
C VAL A 388 18.74 16.25 8.36
N SER A 389 18.95 14.95 8.55
CA SER A 389 19.83 14.42 9.59
C SER A 389 20.80 13.43 8.98
N VAL A 390 22.07 13.48 9.42
CA VAL A 390 23.09 12.49 9.05
C VAL A 390 23.43 11.68 10.29
N VAL A 391 23.32 10.36 10.16
CA VAL A 391 23.52 9.41 11.25
C VAL A 391 24.60 8.42 10.84
N ASP A 392 25.50 8.10 11.79
CA ASP A 392 26.44 7.00 11.63
C ASP A 392 25.68 5.68 11.70
N LEU A 393 25.76 4.87 10.64
CA LEU A 393 24.90 3.69 10.49
C LEU A 393 25.24 2.59 11.50
N LEU A 394 26.53 2.43 11.82
CA LEU A 394 27.01 1.38 12.72
C LEU A 394 26.65 1.66 14.18
N THR A 395 26.93 2.88 14.65
CA THR A 395 26.73 3.27 16.04
C THR A 395 25.33 3.79 16.32
N GLY A 396 24.61 4.22 15.29
CA GLY A 396 23.33 4.93 15.38
C GLY A 396 23.47 6.37 15.90
N ARG A 397 24.70 6.90 15.99
CA ARG A 397 24.95 8.24 16.52
C ARG A 397 24.55 9.31 15.51
N LEU A 398 23.69 10.23 15.90
CA LEU A 398 23.40 11.44 15.13
C LEU A 398 24.68 12.27 15.00
N LEU A 399 25.17 12.45 13.78
CA LEU A 399 26.37 13.24 13.50
C LEU A 399 26.01 14.72 13.33
N ALA A 400 24.97 14.99 12.54
CA ALA A 400 24.48 16.33 12.26
C ALA A 400 22.98 16.34 12.00
N SER A 401 22.33 17.48 12.25
CA SER A 401 20.96 17.73 11.83
C SER A 401 20.78 19.21 11.52
N ALA A 402 20.07 19.52 10.44
CA ALA A 402 19.76 20.88 10.05
C ALA A 402 18.32 21.01 9.57
N ARG A 403 17.73 22.20 9.79
CA ARG A 403 16.37 22.50 9.33
C ARG A 403 16.40 22.99 7.89
N LEU A 404 15.55 22.40 7.06
CA LEU A 404 15.32 22.83 5.69
C LEU A 404 14.46 24.11 5.68
N PRO A 405 14.83 25.15 4.90
CA PRO A 405 14.10 26.41 4.89
C PRO A 405 12.83 26.33 4.02
N GLY A 406 11.67 26.56 4.66
CA GLY A 406 10.37 26.61 3.99
C GLY A 406 9.69 25.24 3.87
N ASN A 407 8.63 25.18 3.05
CA ASN A 407 8.02 23.92 2.63
C ASN A 407 8.66 23.53 1.30
N LEU A 408 9.75 22.77 1.36
CA LEU A 408 10.38 22.21 0.17
C LEU A 408 9.50 21.07 -0.36
N GLY A 409 9.33 20.99 -1.67
CA GLY A 409 8.55 19.95 -2.31
C GLY A 409 9.31 18.63 -2.29
N TRP A 410 10.18 18.43 -3.28
CA TRP A 410 10.99 17.21 -3.41
C TRP A 410 12.43 17.51 -3.07
N THR A 411 13.09 16.60 -2.36
CA THR A 411 14.50 16.74 -1.96
C THR A 411 15.30 15.54 -2.45
N LYS A 412 16.49 15.80 -2.99
CA LYS A 412 17.51 14.82 -3.34
C LYS A 412 18.75 15.07 -2.49
N VAL A 413 19.32 13.99 -1.97
CA VAL A 413 20.61 14.00 -1.28
C VAL A 413 21.70 13.69 -2.31
N LEU A 414 22.75 14.49 -2.33
CA LEU A 414 23.86 14.38 -3.25
C LEU A 414 25.15 14.21 -2.42
N TRP A 415 25.66 13.00 -2.26
CA TRP A 415 26.86 12.78 -1.45
C TRP A 415 28.13 13.26 -2.17
N VAL A 416 28.85 14.19 -1.54
CA VAL A 416 30.19 14.65 -1.97
C VAL A 416 31.23 13.87 -1.18
N GLY A 417 31.37 12.59 -1.53
CA GLY A 417 32.11 11.61 -0.71
C GLY A 417 31.35 11.22 0.55
N SER A 418 32.06 10.71 1.57
CA SER A 418 31.44 10.24 2.82
C SER A 418 31.25 11.35 3.87
N ALA A 419 31.97 12.48 3.73
CA ALA A 419 32.05 13.51 4.77
C ALA A 419 31.05 14.66 4.60
N ALA A 420 30.76 15.03 3.36
CA ALA A 420 29.91 16.14 3.00
C ALA A 420 28.76 15.65 2.11
N LEU A 421 27.62 16.34 2.21
CA LEU A 421 26.52 16.13 1.28
C LEU A 421 25.95 17.48 0.86
N ASP A 422 25.57 17.55 -0.41
CA ASP A 422 24.76 18.60 -0.96
C ASP A 422 23.30 18.15 -1.00
N LEU A 423 22.39 19.11 -0.98
CA LEU A 423 20.96 18.89 -1.13
C LEU A 423 20.46 19.71 -2.29
N ALA A 424 19.74 19.05 -3.20
CA ALA A 424 18.91 19.73 -4.16
C ALA A 424 17.46 19.65 -3.69
N ALA A 425 16.77 20.78 -3.59
CA ALA A 425 15.37 20.81 -3.19
C ALA A 425 14.54 21.61 -4.18
N TRP A 426 13.50 20.99 -4.70
CA TRP A 426 12.59 21.58 -5.67
C TRP A 426 11.33 22.10 -5.00
N THR A 427 11.01 23.35 -5.30
CA THR A 427 9.79 24.01 -4.82
C THR A 427 8.94 24.44 -6.03
N PRO A 428 7.67 24.00 -6.14
CA PRO A 428 6.80 24.41 -7.24
C PRO A 428 6.56 25.92 -7.19
N THR A 429 6.46 26.54 -8.36
CA THR A 429 6.04 27.93 -8.48
C THR A 429 4.53 28.06 -8.22
N PRO A 430 4.04 29.15 -7.60
CA PRO A 430 2.60 29.34 -7.37
C PRO A 430 1.77 29.35 -8.66
N ALA A 431 2.37 29.78 -9.77
CA ALA A 431 1.72 29.90 -11.07
C ALA A 431 1.64 28.57 -11.84
N ASN A 432 2.54 27.62 -11.57
CA ASN A 432 2.62 26.35 -12.29
C ASN A 432 3.19 25.25 -11.41
N ALA A 433 2.37 24.25 -11.07
CA ALA A 433 2.79 23.12 -10.24
C ALA A 433 3.79 22.17 -10.92
N ASP A 434 3.98 22.27 -12.24
CA ASP A 434 4.95 21.45 -12.99
C ASP A 434 6.30 22.15 -13.17
N GLN A 435 6.42 23.42 -12.81
CA GLN A 435 7.66 24.19 -12.86
C GLN A 435 8.02 24.72 -11.47
N GLY A 436 9.30 24.72 -11.13
CA GLY A 436 9.75 25.13 -9.82
C GLY A 436 11.18 25.67 -9.83
N ASP A 437 11.54 26.24 -8.69
CA ASP A 437 12.93 26.58 -8.41
C ASP A 437 13.59 25.40 -7.70
N MET A 438 14.75 24.99 -8.21
CA MET A 438 15.63 24.08 -7.50
C MET A 438 16.63 24.89 -6.68
N ARG A 439 16.58 24.75 -5.36
CA ARG A 439 17.52 25.35 -4.42
C ARG A 439 18.60 24.35 -4.06
N LEU A 440 19.83 24.80 -3.96
CA LEU A 440 21.01 24.00 -3.68
C LEU A 440 21.53 24.38 -2.30
N PHE A 441 21.82 23.37 -1.49
CA PHE A 441 22.35 23.57 -0.15
C PHE A 441 23.57 22.70 0.06
N GLU A 442 24.56 23.25 0.75
CA GLU A 442 25.70 22.50 1.28
C GLU A 442 25.40 22.17 2.74
N PHE A 443 25.47 20.89 3.10
CA PHE A 443 25.34 20.44 4.48
C PHE A 443 26.69 19.95 5.01
N ASP A 444 27.35 20.82 5.77
CA ASP A 444 28.59 20.50 6.48
C ASP A 444 28.23 19.69 7.75
N VAL A 445 28.53 18.39 7.71
CA VAL A 445 28.22 17.46 8.81
C VAL A 445 29.05 17.76 10.05
N GLU A 446 30.28 18.22 9.89
CA GLU A 446 31.16 18.53 11.04
C GLU A 446 30.73 19.81 11.74
N ARG A 447 30.46 20.86 10.97
CA ARG A 447 29.97 22.15 11.49
C ARG A 447 28.48 22.14 11.85
N ARG A 448 27.75 21.12 11.41
CA ARG A 448 26.29 20.98 11.59
C ARG A 448 25.53 22.18 11.04
N SER A 449 26.00 22.74 9.93
CA SER A 449 25.44 23.93 9.30
C SER A 449 24.94 23.62 7.91
N LEU A 450 23.73 24.09 7.60
CA LEU A 450 23.16 24.05 6.26
C LEU A 450 23.17 25.45 5.67
N THR A 451 23.76 25.59 4.49
CA THR A 451 23.86 26.88 3.80
C THR A 451 23.29 26.76 2.40
N GLU A 452 22.38 27.65 2.02
CA GLU A 452 21.94 27.75 0.62
C GLU A 452 23.09 28.33 -0.19
N THR A 453 23.58 27.56 -1.15
CA THR A 453 24.74 27.90 -1.96
C THR A 453 24.35 28.37 -3.35
N GLY A 454 23.13 28.03 -3.81
CA GLY A 454 22.75 28.25 -5.18
C GLY A 454 21.29 28.02 -5.49
N ARG A 455 20.90 28.38 -6.71
CA ARG A 455 19.56 28.15 -7.25
C ARG A 455 19.59 27.95 -8.76
N VAL A 456 18.75 27.05 -9.26
CA VAL A 456 18.43 26.88 -10.68
C VAL A 456 16.93 27.14 -10.87
N ALA A 457 16.61 28.19 -11.62
CA ALA A 457 15.22 28.56 -11.90
C ALA A 457 14.62 27.71 -13.03
N GLY A 458 13.29 27.57 -13.03
CA GLY A 458 12.56 26.96 -14.15
C GLY A 458 12.79 25.46 -14.32
N VAL A 459 13.18 24.75 -13.26
CA VAL A 459 13.34 23.29 -13.28
C VAL A 459 11.96 22.64 -13.27
N GLY A 460 11.66 21.84 -14.28
CA GLY A 460 10.42 21.08 -14.32
C GLY A 460 10.41 19.95 -13.29
N ARG A 461 9.23 19.55 -12.80
CA ARG A 461 9.11 18.44 -11.82
C ARG A 461 9.79 17.15 -12.28
N LEU A 462 9.56 16.75 -13.53
CA LEU A 462 10.23 15.58 -14.14
C LEU A 462 11.73 15.83 -14.38
N GLY A 463 12.12 17.08 -14.66
CA GLY A 463 13.53 17.47 -14.77
C GLY A 463 14.29 17.32 -13.46
N PHE A 464 13.64 17.63 -12.33
CA PHE A 464 14.19 17.38 -11.01
C PHE A 464 14.26 15.88 -10.68
N ALA A 465 13.23 15.11 -11.05
CA ALA A 465 13.24 13.65 -10.89
C ALA A 465 14.43 13.00 -11.64
N GLY A 466 14.72 13.46 -12.85
CA GLY A 466 15.84 13.02 -13.69
C GLY A 466 17.19 13.71 -13.44
N LEU A 467 17.33 14.51 -12.37
CA LEU A 467 18.60 15.17 -12.06
C LEU A 467 19.75 14.17 -11.91
N LEU A 468 20.86 14.45 -12.58
CA LEU A 468 22.11 13.70 -12.52
C LEU A 468 23.17 14.52 -11.79
N PHE A 469 24.02 13.84 -11.03
CA PHE A 469 25.08 14.48 -10.27
C PHE A 469 26.39 13.70 -10.41
N ASP A 470 27.46 14.42 -10.70
CA ASP A 470 28.82 13.91 -10.66
C ASP A 470 29.56 14.46 -9.44
N PRO A 471 29.77 13.63 -8.39
CA PRO A 471 30.49 14.06 -7.20
C PRO A 471 31.97 14.35 -7.47
N ALA A 472 32.58 13.77 -8.51
CA ALA A 472 33.99 13.96 -8.80
C ALA A 472 34.27 15.37 -9.36
N THR A 473 33.32 15.91 -10.12
CA THR A 473 33.47 17.22 -10.78
C THR A 473 32.64 18.32 -10.13
N GLY A 474 31.74 17.96 -9.19
CA GLY A 474 30.81 18.92 -8.61
C GLY A 474 29.84 19.49 -9.64
N ARG A 475 29.45 18.67 -10.63
CA ARG A 475 28.57 19.08 -11.72
C ARG A 475 27.22 18.40 -11.61
N LEU A 476 26.18 19.13 -12.00
CA LEU A 476 24.81 18.61 -12.10
C LEU A 476 24.32 18.76 -13.53
N VAL A 477 23.58 17.77 -14.02
CA VAL A 477 22.80 17.91 -15.27
C VAL A 477 21.34 17.95 -14.89
N VAL A 478 20.65 19.00 -15.33
CA VAL A 478 19.24 19.22 -15.03
C VAL A 478 18.50 19.72 -16.26
N ARG A 479 17.22 19.37 -16.35
CA ARG A 479 16.33 19.85 -17.39
C ARG A 479 15.61 21.12 -16.93
N VAL A 480 15.76 22.20 -17.70
CA VAL A 480 15.22 23.54 -17.42
C VAL A 480 14.26 23.95 -18.53
N GLY A 481 13.19 24.66 -18.17
CA GLY A 481 12.20 25.21 -19.10
C GLY A 481 10.88 24.42 -19.16
N PRO A 482 9.93 24.87 -20.00
CA PRO A 482 8.66 24.18 -20.23
C PRO A 482 8.84 22.84 -20.93
N ARG A 483 7.83 21.95 -20.82
CA ARG A 483 7.87 20.61 -21.45
C ARG A 483 8.16 20.67 -22.95
N ALA A 484 7.56 21.63 -23.65
CA ALA A 484 7.85 21.93 -25.04
C ALA A 484 9.02 22.91 -25.10
N GLY A 485 10.19 22.48 -25.57
CA GLY A 485 11.39 23.31 -25.63
C GLY A 485 12.26 23.32 -24.37
N ALA A 486 12.20 22.26 -23.55
CA ALA A 486 13.10 22.12 -22.41
C ALA A 486 14.56 22.02 -22.86
N SER A 487 15.49 22.57 -22.10
CA SER A 487 16.93 22.43 -22.34
C SER A 487 17.58 21.55 -21.28
N LEU A 488 18.55 20.72 -21.69
CA LEU A 488 19.47 20.05 -20.78
C LEU A 488 20.63 21.01 -20.50
N VAL A 489 20.80 21.35 -19.22
CA VAL A 489 21.80 22.32 -18.78
C VAL A 489 22.74 21.63 -17.81
N LEU A 490 24.04 21.80 -18.07
CA LEU A 490 25.11 21.48 -17.14
C LEU A 490 25.28 22.67 -16.20
N CYS A 491 25.09 22.47 -14.90
CA CYS A 491 25.32 23.50 -13.90
C CYS A 491 26.41 23.07 -12.91
N ASP A 492 26.97 24.07 -12.23
CA ASP A 492 27.75 23.88 -11.02
C ASP A 492 26.84 23.40 -9.88
N ALA A 493 27.17 22.27 -9.25
CA ALA A 493 26.32 21.63 -8.23
C ALA A 493 26.17 22.46 -6.95
N ARG A 494 27.13 23.35 -6.69
CA ARG A 494 27.11 24.20 -5.50
C ARG A 494 26.33 25.48 -5.75
N THR A 495 26.66 26.22 -6.81
CA THR A 495 26.11 27.55 -7.08
C THR A 495 24.84 27.53 -7.93
N GLY A 496 24.60 26.44 -8.67
CA GLY A 496 23.54 26.36 -9.68
C GLY A 496 23.83 27.18 -10.94
N ALA A 497 25.01 27.80 -11.03
CA ALA A 497 25.39 28.59 -12.19
C ALA A 497 25.47 27.69 -13.45
N PRO A 498 24.85 28.08 -14.57
CA PRO A 498 24.94 27.33 -15.80
C PRO A 498 26.38 27.36 -16.33
N VAL A 499 26.93 26.19 -16.62
CA VAL A 499 28.26 26.00 -17.22
C VAL A 499 28.12 25.87 -18.74
N ALA A 500 27.18 25.04 -19.20
CA ALA A 500 26.92 24.82 -20.61
C ALA A 500 25.46 24.41 -20.84
N THR A 501 24.90 24.83 -21.98
CA THR A 501 23.67 24.21 -22.50
C THR A 501 24.08 23.01 -23.35
N LEU A 502 23.67 21.83 -22.94
CA LEU A 502 24.06 20.58 -23.57
C LEU A 502 23.21 20.29 -24.81
N ALA A 503 21.90 20.46 -24.67
CA ALA A 503 20.91 20.25 -25.73
C ALA A 503 19.66 21.10 -25.51
N THR A 504 18.94 21.40 -26.60
CA THR A 504 17.59 21.98 -26.57
C THR A 504 16.62 20.99 -27.20
N CYS A 505 15.62 20.60 -26.42
CA CYS A 505 14.82 19.41 -26.71
C CYS A 505 13.48 19.81 -27.30
N ALA A 506 13.10 19.19 -28.41
CA ALA A 506 11.78 19.40 -29.02
C ALA A 506 10.62 19.01 -28.07
N GLY A 507 10.89 18.12 -27.11
CA GLY A 507 9.98 17.71 -26.03
C GLY A 507 10.73 16.95 -24.93
N ILE A 508 10.01 16.40 -23.94
CA ILE A 508 10.62 15.63 -22.83
C ILE A 508 11.40 14.42 -23.36
N SER A 509 10.81 13.65 -24.27
CA SER A 509 11.40 12.43 -24.83
C SER A 509 12.37 12.69 -25.98
N GLY A 510 12.46 13.94 -26.45
CA GLY A 510 13.31 14.33 -27.59
C GLY A 510 14.79 14.47 -27.25
N CYS A 511 15.16 14.41 -25.97
CA CYS A 511 16.55 14.36 -25.53
C CYS A 511 16.64 13.62 -24.20
N ASP A 512 17.79 13.02 -23.93
CA ASP A 512 18.11 12.42 -22.63
C ASP A 512 19.60 12.57 -22.35
N ALA A 513 20.01 12.43 -21.09
CA ALA A 513 21.41 12.51 -20.71
C ALA A 513 21.77 11.45 -19.68
N THR A 514 23.05 11.10 -19.65
CA THR A 514 23.66 10.35 -18.54
C THR A 514 25.09 10.81 -18.33
N ILE A 515 25.61 10.61 -17.13
CA ILE A 515 27.02 10.83 -16.81
C ILE A 515 27.69 9.45 -16.81
N LEU A 516 28.74 9.30 -17.62
CA LEU A 516 29.51 8.07 -17.73
C LEU A 516 30.52 7.96 -16.59
N ALA A 517 31.02 6.75 -16.33
CA ALA A 517 31.94 6.48 -15.21
C ALA A 517 33.25 7.31 -15.23
N GLY A 518 33.64 7.82 -16.40
CA GLY A 518 34.79 8.71 -16.57
C GLY A 518 34.48 10.21 -16.49
N GLY A 519 33.26 10.61 -16.10
CA GLY A 519 32.83 12.01 -16.06
C GLY A 519 32.48 12.62 -17.43
N THR A 520 32.58 11.83 -18.50
CA THR A 520 32.05 12.21 -19.83
C THR A 520 30.53 12.24 -19.75
N ILE A 521 29.93 13.24 -20.37
CA ILE A 521 28.47 13.41 -20.42
C ILE A 521 27.99 12.90 -21.77
N ALA A 522 27.12 11.90 -21.75
CA ALA A 522 26.44 11.39 -22.94
C ALA A 522 25.08 12.07 -23.05
N VAL A 523 24.83 12.74 -24.17
CA VAL A 523 23.57 13.44 -24.45
C VAL A 523 23.04 12.96 -25.78
N GLY A 524 21.83 12.42 -25.75
CA GLY A 524 21.17 11.95 -26.95
C GLY A 524 20.09 12.94 -27.35
N GLU A 525 19.98 13.19 -28.64
CA GLU A 525 19.04 14.12 -29.23
C GLU A 525 18.30 13.44 -30.37
N ALA A 526 16.98 13.48 -30.34
CA ALA A 526 16.12 13.03 -31.42
C ALA A 526 15.66 14.22 -32.26
N GLY A 527 15.92 14.14 -33.56
CA GLY A 527 15.59 15.16 -34.54
C GLY A 527 14.90 14.60 -35.79
N ALA A 528 14.71 15.45 -36.79
CA ALA A 528 14.09 15.04 -38.06
C ALA A 528 14.94 14.02 -38.84
N SER A 529 16.26 14.04 -38.65
CA SER A 529 17.24 13.12 -39.27
C SER A 529 17.41 11.80 -38.51
N GLY A 530 16.81 11.65 -37.33
CA GLY A 530 16.99 10.49 -36.45
C GLY A 530 17.58 10.90 -35.09
N VAL A 531 18.16 9.92 -34.40
CA VAL A 531 18.78 10.06 -33.09
C VAL A 531 20.30 10.13 -33.23
N GLU A 532 20.90 11.11 -32.57
CA GLU A 532 22.34 11.28 -32.45
C GLU A 532 22.76 11.24 -30.98
N LEU A 533 23.90 10.62 -30.70
CA LEU A 533 24.55 10.62 -29.40
C LEU A 533 25.74 11.58 -29.44
N ARG A 534 25.71 12.60 -28.60
CA ARG A 534 26.80 13.55 -28.39
C ARG A 534 27.55 13.18 -27.11
N LEU A 535 28.85 13.01 -27.22
CA LEU A 535 29.75 12.83 -26.10
C LEU A 535 30.40 14.17 -25.80
N LEU A 536 30.21 14.66 -24.58
CA LEU A 536 30.73 15.93 -24.12
C LEU A 536 31.67 15.73 -22.93
N SER A 537 32.69 16.57 -22.81
CA SER A 537 33.54 16.61 -21.64
C SER A 537 32.75 16.95 -20.37
N ALA A 538 33.37 16.80 -19.20
CA ALA A 538 32.82 17.27 -17.93
C ALA A 538 32.55 18.79 -17.87
N THR A 539 33.06 19.57 -18.82
CA THR A 539 32.79 21.01 -18.98
C THR A 539 31.69 21.31 -20.00
N GLY A 540 31.13 20.28 -20.64
CA GLY A 540 30.12 20.42 -21.68
C GLY A 540 30.67 20.71 -23.08
N ALA A 541 31.99 20.58 -23.29
CA ALA A 541 32.58 20.74 -24.62
C ALA A 541 32.34 19.48 -25.46
N LEU A 542 31.82 19.64 -26.68
CA LEU A 542 31.57 18.51 -27.59
C LEU A 542 32.90 17.83 -27.96
N GLN A 543 32.98 16.52 -27.75
CA GLN A 543 34.13 15.70 -28.12
C GLN A 543 33.84 14.86 -29.36
N ARG A 544 32.62 14.31 -29.46
CA ARG A 544 32.22 13.43 -30.55
C ARG A 544 30.70 13.42 -30.73
N THR A 545 30.26 13.19 -31.96
CA THR A 545 28.86 12.87 -32.29
C THR A 545 28.83 11.51 -32.98
N ILE A 546 27.89 10.66 -32.58
CA ILE A 546 27.69 9.30 -33.11
C ILE A 546 26.24 9.20 -33.61
N PRO A 547 26.00 8.94 -34.90
CA PRO A 547 24.64 8.68 -35.39
C PRO A 547 24.16 7.34 -34.83
N VAL A 548 23.01 7.33 -34.13
CA VAL A 548 22.46 6.13 -33.49
C VAL A 548 21.51 5.39 -34.42
N GLY A 549 20.68 6.13 -35.16
CA GLY A 549 19.70 5.55 -36.09
C GLY A 549 18.40 6.34 -36.12
N PRO A 550 17.34 5.82 -36.78
CA PRO A 550 16.04 6.48 -36.80
C PRO A 550 15.40 6.52 -35.41
N GLY A 551 14.60 7.57 -35.17
CA GLY A 551 13.79 7.74 -33.96
C GLY A 551 13.43 9.21 -33.72
N ARG A 552 12.30 9.43 -33.06
CA ARG A 552 11.79 10.74 -32.60
C ARG A 552 11.81 10.90 -31.09
N ALA A 553 12.06 9.82 -30.36
CA ALA A 553 12.34 9.82 -28.94
C ALA A 553 13.50 8.88 -28.63
N LEU A 554 14.14 9.10 -27.48
CA LEU A 554 15.17 8.20 -27.00
C LEU A 554 15.18 8.06 -25.48
N ALA A 555 15.85 7.01 -25.02
CA ALA A 555 16.22 6.78 -23.64
C ALA A 555 17.68 6.34 -23.58
N ILE A 556 18.48 6.96 -22.72
CA ILE A 556 19.86 6.54 -22.49
C ILE A 556 19.90 5.62 -21.28
N GLY A 557 20.45 4.44 -21.49
CA GLY A 557 20.68 3.45 -20.44
C GLY A 557 21.99 3.69 -19.69
N GLY A 558 22.49 2.61 -19.09
CA GLY A 558 23.82 2.61 -18.46
C GLY A 558 24.89 2.07 -19.39
N GLN A 559 26.09 1.89 -18.84
CA GLN A 559 27.24 1.28 -19.52
C GLN A 559 27.35 -0.22 -19.20
N PRO A 560 26.90 -1.17 -20.07
CA PRO A 560 27.03 -2.61 -19.77
C PRO A 560 28.49 -3.06 -19.70
N THR A 561 29.37 -2.33 -20.37
CA THR A 561 30.84 -2.42 -20.29
C THR A 561 31.40 -0.99 -20.23
N PRO A 562 32.67 -0.78 -19.83
CA PRO A 562 33.26 0.56 -19.77
C PRO A 562 33.21 1.36 -21.08
N VAL A 563 33.16 0.68 -22.24
CA VAL A 563 33.24 1.30 -23.57
C VAL A 563 31.92 1.24 -24.36
N THR A 564 30.87 0.66 -23.79
CA THR A 564 29.58 0.54 -24.48
C THR A 564 28.47 1.24 -23.70
N LEU A 565 27.58 1.93 -24.39
CA LEU A 565 26.41 2.59 -23.85
C LEU A 565 25.15 2.04 -24.51
N VAL A 566 24.10 1.78 -23.71
CA VAL A 566 22.80 1.36 -24.25
C VAL A 566 21.97 2.59 -24.58
N ILE A 567 21.35 2.59 -25.75
CA ILE A 567 20.36 3.59 -26.13
C ILE A 567 19.13 2.88 -26.68
N THR A 568 17.94 3.36 -26.33
CA THR A 568 16.69 2.95 -26.96
C THR A 568 16.13 4.10 -27.74
N THR A 569 15.80 3.88 -29.02
CA THR A 569 15.13 4.88 -29.87
C THR A 569 13.68 4.45 -30.12
N GLN A 570 12.79 5.42 -30.35
CA GLN A 570 11.38 5.17 -30.64
C GLN A 570 10.91 6.03 -31.80
N ASP A 571 10.05 5.47 -32.66
CA ASP A 571 9.51 6.19 -33.82
C ASP A 571 8.48 7.26 -33.44
N GLN A 572 7.79 7.06 -32.31
CA GLN A 572 6.85 8.03 -31.77
C GLN A 572 7.53 8.98 -30.78
N ALA A 573 7.10 10.24 -30.78
CA ALA A 573 7.62 11.27 -29.87
C ALA A 573 6.94 11.25 -28.48
N GLN A 574 5.95 10.37 -28.28
CA GLN A 574 5.20 10.24 -27.02
C GLN A 574 5.93 9.28 -26.06
N ASP A 575 5.40 9.14 -24.83
CA ASP A 575 6.02 8.43 -23.71
C ASP A 575 6.68 7.11 -24.13
N LEU A 576 7.85 6.80 -23.52
CA LEU A 576 8.63 5.61 -23.84
C LEU A 576 7.82 4.34 -23.63
N SER A 577 7.19 3.85 -24.70
CA SER A 577 6.46 2.57 -24.68
C SER A 577 7.43 1.43 -24.99
N PRO A 578 7.41 0.35 -24.21
CA PRO A 578 8.21 -0.84 -24.52
C PRO A 578 7.80 -1.49 -25.85
N ASP A 579 6.64 -1.19 -26.43
CA ASP A 579 6.19 -1.89 -27.64
C ASP A 579 6.88 -1.37 -28.93
N ASP A 580 7.34 -0.11 -28.93
CA ASP A 580 7.84 0.59 -30.13
C ASP A 580 9.34 0.92 -30.07
N GLY A 581 10.03 0.55 -29.00
CA GLY A 581 11.46 0.84 -28.80
C GLY A 581 12.40 -0.05 -29.62
N THR A 582 13.45 0.48 -30.20
CA THR A 582 14.61 -0.28 -30.70
C THR A 582 15.81 0.01 -29.82
N ALA A 583 16.29 -0.99 -29.09
CA ALA A 583 17.50 -0.90 -28.30
C ALA A 583 18.74 -1.18 -29.15
N VAL A 584 19.78 -0.39 -28.94
CA VAL A 584 21.08 -0.51 -29.58
C VAL A 584 22.18 -0.38 -28.54
N LEU A 585 23.31 -1.01 -28.84
CA LEU A 585 24.56 -0.89 -28.09
C LEU A 585 25.51 0.00 -28.91
N VAL A 586 25.92 1.10 -28.31
CA VAL A 586 26.84 2.07 -28.92
C VAL A 586 28.21 1.90 -28.28
N ASP A 587 29.21 1.54 -29.07
CA ASP A 587 30.61 1.60 -28.65
C ASP A 587 31.07 3.06 -28.73
N ILE A 588 31.37 3.65 -27.57
CA ILE A 588 31.64 5.09 -27.46
C ILE A 588 33.01 5.48 -28.03
N ASP A 589 33.93 4.53 -28.14
CA ASP A 589 35.31 4.73 -28.59
C ASP A 589 35.46 4.61 -30.11
N THR A 590 34.67 3.74 -30.73
CA THR A 590 34.66 3.52 -32.18
C THR A 590 33.51 4.24 -32.88
N GLY A 591 32.44 4.59 -32.15
CA GLY A 591 31.18 5.10 -32.71
C GLY A 591 30.36 4.03 -33.43
N THR A 592 30.68 2.75 -33.25
CA THR A 592 29.91 1.66 -33.86
C THR A 592 28.61 1.44 -33.11
N VAL A 593 27.54 1.15 -33.85
CA VAL A 593 26.20 0.92 -33.33
C VAL A 593 25.75 -0.48 -33.71
N ALA A 594 25.46 -1.30 -32.71
CA ALA A 594 24.98 -2.67 -32.89
C ALA A 594 23.53 -2.80 -32.40
N PRO A 595 22.62 -3.40 -33.17
CA PRO A 595 21.25 -3.62 -32.71
C PRO A 595 21.21 -4.65 -31.57
N LEU A 596 20.44 -4.37 -30.51
CA LEU A 596 20.13 -5.33 -29.44
C LEU A 596 18.76 -5.97 -29.63
N GLY A 597 17.81 -5.25 -30.23
CA GLY A 597 16.49 -5.77 -30.55
C GLY A 597 15.38 -4.74 -30.37
N ARG A 598 14.15 -5.14 -30.70
CA ARG A 598 12.96 -4.34 -30.44
C ARG A 598 12.36 -4.67 -29.07
N GLY A 599 11.71 -3.68 -28.50
CA GLY A 599 10.93 -3.70 -27.28
C GLY A 599 11.69 -3.80 -25.96
N TYR A 600 12.97 -3.43 -25.97
CA TYR A 600 13.79 -3.37 -24.76
C TYR A 600 13.91 -1.92 -24.28
N VAL A 601 13.64 -1.68 -23.00
CA VAL A 601 13.76 -0.35 -22.37
C VAL A 601 14.72 -0.41 -21.18
N PRO A 602 15.82 0.37 -21.16
CA PRO A 602 16.77 0.34 -20.07
C PRO A 602 16.18 0.97 -18.79
N LEU A 603 16.30 0.26 -17.66
CA LEU A 603 15.84 0.75 -16.36
C LEU A 603 16.73 1.86 -15.77
N ALA A 604 17.95 2.03 -16.30
CA ALA A 604 18.81 3.14 -15.93
C ALA A 604 18.34 4.50 -16.49
N SER A 605 17.36 4.52 -17.40
CA SER A 605 16.87 5.77 -17.99
C SER A 605 16.07 6.65 -17.01
N GLY A 606 16.14 7.97 -17.20
CA GLY A 606 15.87 9.02 -16.20
C GLY A 606 14.45 9.15 -15.64
N ALA A 607 13.47 8.38 -16.12
CA ALA A 607 12.14 8.35 -15.49
C ALA A 607 12.07 7.37 -14.29
N TRP A 608 12.93 6.34 -14.29
CA TRP A 608 12.88 5.23 -13.33
C TRP A 608 14.08 5.23 -12.38
N ALA A 609 15.19 5.86 -12.79
CA ALA A 609 16.40 6.00 -11.98
C ALA A 609 16.28 7.14 -10.96
N GLN A 610 15.71 6.87 -9.78
CA GLN A 610 15.70 7.83 -8.66
C GLN A 610 17.08 8.05 -8.00
N ALA A 611 18.07 7.24 -8.38
CA ALA A 611 19.40 7.25 -7.81
C ALA A 611 20.27 8.31 -8.49
N VAL A 612 20.74 9.24 -7.66
CA VAL A 612 21.62 10.36 -8.00
C VAL A 612 23.00 9.86 -8.46
N THR A 613 23.42 8.68 -8.00
CA THR A 613 24.74 8.12 -8.27
C THR A 613 24.85 7.48 -9.65
N VAL A 614 25.94 7.83 -10.35
CA VAL A 614 26.38 7.18 -11.58
C VAL A 614 26.60 5.68 -11.31
N PRO A 615 25.86 4.77 -11.96
CA PRO A 615 26.04 3.34 -11.77
C PRO A 615 27.36 2.89 -12.38
N ALA A 616 28.02 1.91 -11.74
CA ALA A 616 29.28 1.40 -12.29
C ALA A 616 29.03 0.61 -13.57
N PRO A 617 29.95 0.68 -14.56
CA PRO A 617 29.85 -0.13 -15.76
C PRO A 617 29.74 -1.63 -15.43
N GLY A 618 28.85 -2.34 -16.10
CA GLY A 618 28.62 -3.77 -15.92
C GLY A 618 27.82 -4.17 -14.66
N SER A 619 27.42 -3.22 -13.82
CA SER A 619 26.50 -3.46 -12.71
C SER A 619 25.13 -3.95 -13.19
N ALA A 620 24.35 -4.57 -12.29
CA ALA A 620 22.96 -4.93 -12.59
C ALA A 620 22.16 -3.72 -13.09
N LYS A 621 22.38 -2.52 -12.52
CA LYS A 621 21.71 -1.28 -12.93
C LYS A 621 21.97 -0.89 -14.39
N THR A 622 23.22 -0.99 -14.84
CA THR A 622 23.56 -0.64 -16.25
C THR A 622 23.10 -1.68 -17.27
N ARG A 623 22.84 -2.90 -16.80
CA ARG A 623 22.43 -4.05 -17.62
C ARG A 623 20.94 -4.35 -17.52
N ALA A 624 20.17 -3.57 -16.76
CA ALA A 624 18.78 -3.82 -16.44
C ALA A 624 17.81 -3.26 -17.49
N PHE A 625 16.85 -4.08 -17.91
CA PHE A 625 15.86 -3.75 -18.92
C PHE A 625 14.47 -4.25 -18.56
N ILE A 626 13.47 -3.60 -19.15
CA ILE A 626 12.15 -4.18 -19.41
C ILE A 626 12.25 -4.83 -20.79
N ASP A 627 11.89 -6.12 -20.89
CA ASP A 627 11.86 -6.87 -22.15
C ASP A 627 10.54 -6.67 -22.93
N PRO A 628 10.41 -7.18 -24.17
CA PRO A 628 9.20 -7.03 -24.98
C PRO A 628 7.94 -7.69 -24.40
N ASN A 629 8.11 -8.58 -23.43
CA ASN A 629 7.00 -9.21 -22.70
C ASN A 629 6.73 -8.48 -21.36
N GLN A 630 7.24 -7.26 -21.22
CA GLN A 630 7.18 -6.41 -20.03
C GLN A 630 7.92 -7.00 -18.82
N ARG A 631 8.86 -7.94 -18.99
CA ARG A 631 9.53 -8.59 -17.85
C ARG A 631 10.83 -7.88 -17.48
N PHE A 632 11.23 -7.99 -16.21
CA PHE A 632 12.56 -7.56 -15.79
C PHE A 632 13.63 -8.52 -16.33
N ALA A 633 14.54 -7.99 -17.15
CA ALA A 633 15.63 -8.73 -17.78
C ALA A 633 16.99 -8.06 -17.57
N LEU A 634 18.05 -8.87 -17.64
CA LEU A 634 19.43 -8.42 -17.63
C LEU A 634 20.09 -8.75 -18.97
N LEU A 635 20.76 -7.76 -19.56
CA LEU A 635 21.65 -7.94 -20.70
C LEU A 635 22.93 -8.65 -20.26
N ASP A 636 23.37 -9.65 -21.00
CA ASP A 636 24.72 -10.18 -20.94
C ASP A 636 25.60 -9.42 -21.96
N PRO A 637 26.53 -8.57 -21.51
CA PRO A 637 27.33 -7.76 -22.41
C PRO A 637 28.28 -8.58 -23.30
N ALA A 638 28.63 -9.82 -22.92
CA ALA A 638 29.54 -10.65 -23.71
C ALA A 638 28.86 -11.27 -24.92
N THR A 639 27.58 -11.62 -24.78
CA THR A 639 26.81 -12.34 -25.82
C THR A 639 25.77 -11.45 -26.50
N GLY A 640 25.42 -10.30 -25.92
CA GLY A 640 24.29 -9.48 -26.32
C GLY A 640 22.93 -10.08 -25.96
N ALA A 641 22.89 -11.24 -25.28
CA ALA A 641 21.66 -11.93 -24.95
C ALA A 641 20.98 -11.34 -23.71
N PHE A 642 19.65 -11.36 -23.68
CA PHE A 642 18.86 -10.98 -22.52
C PHE A 642 18.43 -12.20 -21.71
N ARG A 643 18.58 -12.13 -20.39
CA ARG A 643 18.08 -13.12 -19.44
C ARG A 643 16.96 -12.52 -18.60
N ALA A 644 15.76 -13.06 -18.71
CA ALA A 644 14.67 -12.71 -17.78
C ALA A 644 15.04 -13.13 -16.35
N VAL A 645 14.97 -12.18 -15.42
CA VAL A 645 15.24 -12.43 -14.00
C VAL A 645 13.96 -12.82 -13.26
N LEU A 646 12.84 -12.20 -13.63
CA LEU A 646 11.52 -12.46 -13.07
C LEU A 646 10.52 -12.72 -14.21
N SER A 647 9.54 -13.60 -13.96
CA SER A 647 8.41 -13.83 -14.87
C SER A 647 7.33 -12.75 -14.77
N ALA A 648 7.36 -11.94 -13.71
CA ALA A 648 6.45 -10.84 -13.47
C ALA A 648 6.54 -9.79 -14.59
N GLN A 649 5.39 -9.26 -15.00
CA GLN A 649 5.25 -8.24 -16.02
C GLN A 649 5.22 -6.84 -15.41
N TRP A 650 5.65 -5.82 -16.13
CA TRP A 650 5.46 -4.44 -15.77
C TRP A 650 3.98 -4.06 -15.99
N PRO A 651 3.40 -3.14 -15.20
CA PRO A 651 2.01 -2.75 -15.40
C PRO A 651 1.89 -2.02 -16.74
N THR A 652 1.04 -2.53 -17.62
CA THR A 652 0.58 -1.77 -18.79
C THR A 652 -0.47 -0.77 -18.30
N ASN A 653 -0.13 0.52 -18.33
CA ASN A 653 -1.04 1.60 -17.92
C ASN A 653 -2.25 1.73 -18.85
#